data_AF-A0A084GEC0-F1
#
_entry.id   AF-A0A084GEC0-F1
#
_cell.length_a   1.000
_cell.length_b   1.000
_cell.length_c   1.000
_cell.angle_alpha   90.00
_cell.angle_beta   90.00
_cell.angle_gamma   90.00
#
_symmetry.space_group_name_H-M   'P 1'
#
loop_
_entity.id
_entity.type
_entity.pdbx_description
1 polymer ?
#
loop_
_entity_poly.entity_id
_entity_poly.type
_entity_poly.pdbx_seq_one_letter_code
_entity_poly.pdbx_strand_id
1 'polypeptide(L)'
;MSAKTFFALAFAAGALAVDLKTCNKNIQDRLANQSLASDASIFYFDGTKYHSDPRNLALTIRGCQAECPQPNFGLYEDMWPRLLTWLFPVLLMIGNIHLPKVGGLNRILVIFHYIGDPIDSMWSLLTKAEAWNRFYHIARRHEDATNPGKSPTDKDVRARSYAALMAAFHELTDNMRTTQAELDAIMHENAAQLSDEDMTYILKETADELVDSRTNEIMRSALVIINYLWTVIASLDPHIGGEQSSQPGGRIGTAMFLSWIMTAVLLSNTLSGFSSRRTCLRVMERYLRTIKGRKRDMHYFPNSPHLVSQSRWIMSKKRPDRLGDYFDSQPWNGSVYSYRRDKDLVLSKTKNDKSPLYLLCLAALPPLVAIVSAFVIVYETPNVGLGCRTLWVMTLGISLLLSPVITYFLNKLPSKKISWYLVVLKDICIAVPVLATVILSSIGIFNTCWCWSAIYSRGFDHAFVILDPVDERERNGKTIYPGLVGLCLGLQVVVFFAMHRIMKPGGRLFRLDEKEKEASYRNAHGDGTPNMEPETKSYYNSSPRGGRNSTSPLLAPGTTEMQDLELPPPAMENDGGFANQRWTRPSPRASPSAAHFSPVMASSWELESSLAIPTDKRMSSASKRSQLPIGQTFSFPVLHGSELVSISASPVRNWMQYSNFTPEALKIGSEGISFCNVTVTYTHPGQGDSVNVQAWLPLTSWNDRFVGVGGGGFATGEFTGDIIASLIAEGYAAAATDGGHDYREALTAPWALVSPGNINWNLLINFSYLALHDMTVIGKSITEQFYGQKPRYSYWNGCSTGGRQGLMVAQRYPNDYDGILAGCPAINTPEHAVGILWPQVVMGSMGYFPPSCELEAIVAEAIEACDELDGLKDGVIAAPDRCKFDPMNVVGKTFDCNGIKATISTEAAQIARAAWQGPLTEGGKSFWHGYPVGTPLTGPIAVANTVCEESTCSGLPMPLGVDWVRNFVVKDPSYDVRKMTPQDF
;
A
#
# COMPACT_ATOMS: atom_id res chain seq x y z
N MET A 1 -29.23 -11.27 -25.69
CA MET A 1 -30.40 -10.46 -25.26
C MET A 1 -29.91 -9.03 -25.08
N SER A 2 -30.48 -8.08 -25.82
CA SER A 2 -30.10 -6.66 -25.73
C SER A 2 -30.47 -6.12 -24.34
N ALA A 3 -29.68 -5.19 -23.79
CA ALA A 3 -30.03 -4.49 -22.55
C ALA A 3 -31.45 -3.88 -22.63
N LYS A 4 -31.88 -3.46 -23.83
CA LYS A 4 -33.25 -3.01 -24.07
C LYS A 4 -34.31 -4.10 -23.86
N THR A 5 -33.99 -5.38 -24.09
CA THR A 5 -34.93 -6.51 -23.89
C THR A 5 -35.03 -6.91 -22.42
N PHE A 6 -33.95 -6.82 -21.65
CA PHE A 6 -33.98 -7.03 -20.19
C PHE A 6 -34.72 -5.88 -19.49
N PHE A 7 -34.50 -4.64 -19.94
CA PHE A 7 -35.29 -3.50 -19.51
C PHE A 7 -36.75 -3.57 -19.99
N ALA A 8 -37.02 -4.02 -21.22
CA ALA A 8 -38.40 -4.13 -21.71
C ALA A 8 -39.21 -5.21 -20.98
N LEU A 9 -38.61 -6.32 -20.56
CA LEU A 9 -39.31 -7.33 -19.74
C LEU A 9 -39.58 -6.85 -18.31
N ALA A 10 -38.76 -5.93 -17.77
CA ALA A 10 -39.02 -5.26 -16.49
C ALA A 10 -40.01 -4.08 -16.60
N PHE A 11 -40.22 -3.52 -17.80
CA PHE A 11 -41.02 -2.31 -18.02
C PHE A 11 -42.28 -2.49 -18.88
N ALA A 12 -42.60 -3.70 -19.36
CA ALA A 12 -43.77 -3.95 -20.21
C ALA A 12 -45.12 -4.04 -19.46
N ALA A 13 -45.17 -3.71 -18.16
CA ALA A 13 -46.43 -3.62 -17.43
C ALA A 13 -46.49 -2.35 -16.56
N GLY A 14 -46.94 -1.25 -17.16
CA GLY A 14 -47.71 -0.19 -16.48
C GLY A 14 -47.20 0.35 -15.13
N ALA A 15 -45.89 0.48 -14.92
CA ALA A 15 -45.33 0.94 -13.65
C ALA A 15 -45.24 2.48 -13.61
N LEU A 16 -46.39 3.14 -13.49
CA LEU A 16 -46.40 4.52 -13.01
C LEU A 16 -46.30 4.49 -11.47
N ALA A 17 -45.46 5.36 -10.91
CA ALA A 17 -45.28 5.46 -9.46
C ALA A 17 -46.51 6.10 -8.81
N VAL A 18 -46.75 5.91 -7.51
CA VAL A 18 -47.90 6.51 -6.82
C VAL A 18 -47.44 7.34 -5.63
N ASP A 19 -47.77 8.63 -5.60
CA ASP A 19 -47.60 9.42 -4.39
C ASP A 19 -48.79 9.21 -3.45
N LEU A 20 -48.61 8.31 -2.48
CA LEU A 20 -49.64 7.99 -1.49
C LEU A 20 -50.00 9.18 -0.59
N LYS A 21 -49.08 10.11 -0.32
CA LYS A 21 -49.35 11.29 0.52
C LYS A 21 -50.26 12.27 -0.21
N THR A 22 -49.94 12.56 -1.48
CA THR A 22 -50.79 13.37 -2.35
C THR A 22 -52.12 12.67 -2.63
N CYS A 23 -52.12 11.36 -2.84
CA CYS A 23 -53.35 10.57 -3.00
C CYS A 23 -54.23 10.63 -1.75
N ASN A 24 -53.65 10.42 -0.56
CA ASN A 24 -54.37 10.50 0.71
C ASN A 24 -55.05 11.85 0.89
N LYS A 25 -54.31 12.95 0.67
CA LYS A 25 -54.86 14.31 0.75
C LYS A 25 -56.00 14.54 -0.24
N ASN A 26 -55.83 14.14 -1.49
CA ASN A 26 -56.86 14.31 -2.53
C ASN A 26 -58.14 13.51 -2.21
N ILE A 27 -58.01 12.26 -1.75
CA ILE A 27 -59.15 11.45 -1.32
C ILE A 27 -59.85 12.07 -0.10
N GLN A 28 -59.10 12.54 0.90
CA GLN A 28 -59.67 13.20 2.07
C GLN A 28 -60.44 14.48 1.70
N ASP A 29 -59.86 15.34 0.86
CA ASP A 29 -60.50 16.57 0.38
C ASP A 29 -61.79 16.27 -0.39
N ARG A 30 -61.78 15.21 -1.21
CA ARG A 30 -62.94 14.77 -2.01
C ARG A 30 -64.02 14.04 -1.21
N LEU A 31 -63.67 13.39 -0.10
CA LEU A 31 -64.63 12.85 0.86
C LEU A 31 -65.27 13.98 1.66
N ALA A 32 -64.48 14.98 2.08
CA ALA A 32 -64.97 16.13 2.84
C ALA A 32 -65.95 17.00 2.02
N ASN A 33 -65.72 17.15 0.72
CA ASN A 33 -66.60 17.90 -0.18
C ASN A 33 -67.73 17.05 -0.83
N GLN A 34 -67.90 15.79 -0.42
CA GLN A 34 -68.91 14.85 -0.93
C GLN A 34 -68.85 14.56 -2.44
N SER A 35 -67.71 14.79 -3.10
CA SER A 35 -67.53 14.52 -4.54
C SER A 35 -67.10 13.08 -4.86
N LEU A 36 -66.87 12.25 -3.85
CA LEU A 36 -66.45 10.86 -3.98
C LEU A 36 -67.41 9.92 -3.23
N ALA A 37 -67.98 8.94 -3.94
CA ALA A 37 -68.87 7.94 -3.34
C ALA A 37 -68.07 6.91 -2.53
N SER A 38 -68.56 6.58 -1.33
CA SER A 38 -67.98 5.53 -0.48
C SER A 38 -68.53 4.16 -0.87
N ASP A 39 -68.09 3.62 -2.02
CA ASP A 39 -68.56 2.34 -2.56
C ASP A 39 -67.41 1.32 -2.82
N ALA A 40 -67.80 0.11 -3.21
CA ALA A 40 -66.90 -1.02 -3.47
C ALA A 40 -65.99 -0.84 -4.69
N SER A 41 -66.26 0.14 -5.57
CA SER A 41 -65.41 0.39 -6.74
C SER A 41 -64.09 1.05 -6.34
N ILE A 42 -64.08 1.77 -5.22
CA ILE A 42 -62.93 2.57 -4.75
C ILE A 42 -62.40 2.05 -3.42
N PHE A 43 -63.26 1.83 -2.42
CA PHE A 43 -62.85 1.50 -1.05
C PHE A 43 -62.90 0.00 -0.75
N TYR A 44 -61.95 -0.46 0.05
CA TYR A 44 -61.92 -1.84 0.53
C TYR A 44 -63.05 -2.11 1.52
N PHE A 45 -63.69 -3.27 1.39
CA PHE A 45 -64.76 -3.74 2.26
C PHE A 45 -64.28 -4.91 3.11
N ASP A 46 -64.37 -4.76 4.43
CA ASP A 46 -63.89 -5.78 5.39
C ASP A 46 -64.96 -6.82 5.77
N GLY A 47 -66.15 -6.76 5.15
CA GLY A 47 -67.30 -7.57 5.52
C GLY A 47 -68.35 -6.83 6.36
N THR A 48 -67.98 -5.68 6.95
CA THR A 48 -68.87 -4.88 7.81
C THR A 48 -69.04 -3.44 7.34
N LYS A 49 -67.97 -2.79 6.88
CA LYS A 49 -68.00 -1.42 6.38
C LYS A 49 -66.92 -1.17 5.32
N TYR A 50 -67.13 -0.13 4.53
CA TYR A 50 -66.09 0.40 3.65
C TYR A 50 -65.07 1.20 4.47
N HIS A 51 -63.79 1.01 4.21
CA HIS A 51 -62.69 1.73 4.85
C HIS A 51 -62.50 3.12 4.24
N SER A 52 -63.52 3.97 4.39
CA SER A 52 -63.57 5.37 3.94
C SER A 52 -63.43 6.39 5.08
N ASP A 53 -63.12 5.93 6.31
CA ASP A 53 -62.81 6.80 7.45
C ASP A 53 -61.47 7.53 7.19
N PRO A 54 -61.39 8.87 7.32
CA PRO A 54 -60.16 9.64 7.14
C PRO A 54 -58.95 9.14 7.95
N ARG A 55 -59.17 8.43 9.06
CA ARG A 55 -58.10 7.85 9.90
C ARG A 55 -57.61 6.48 9.43
N ASN A 56 -58.35 5.79 8.57
CA ASN A 56 -57.97 4.46 8.08
C ASN A 56 -58.51 4.23 6.66
N LEU A 57 -57.96 5.00 5.70
CA LEU A 57 -58.34 4.91 4.29
C LEU A 57 -57.66 3.71 3.63
N ALA A 58 -58.46 2.74 3.18
CA ALA A 58 -58.00 1.60 2.40
C ALA A 58 -58.73 1.49 1.06
N LEU A 59 -57.96 1.50 -0.03
CA LEU A 59 -58.49 1.42 -1.40
C LEU A 59 -58.34 0.02 -1.99
N THR A 60 -59.27 -0.39 -2.84
CA THR A 60 -59.05 -1.56 -3.71
C THR A 60 -57.93 -1.27 -4.71
N ILE A 61 -57.34 -2.29 -5.35
CA ILE A 61 -56.33 -2.06 -6.40
C ILE A 61 -56.88 -1.16 -7.52
N ARG A 62 -58.13 -1.40 -7.95
CA ARG A 62 -58.79 -0.60 -8.99
C ARG A 62 -59.01 0.84 -8.53
N GLY A 63 -59.48 1.02 -7.29
CA GLY A 63 -59.63 2.34 -6.67
C GLY A 63 -58.31 3.10 -6.61
N CYS A 64 -57.23 2.45 -6.18
CA CYS A 64 -55.90 3.06 -6.12
C CYS A 64 -55.39 3.48 -7.52
N GLN A 65 -55.61 2.65 -8.55
CA GLN A 65 -55.21 2.97 -9.93
C GLN A 65 -56.03 4.09 -10.55
N ALA A 66 -57.33 4.19 -10.21
CA ALA A 66 -58.24 5.19 -10.75
C ALA A 66 -58.06 6.56 -10.06
N GLU A 67 -57.88 6.57 -8.74
CA GLU A 67 -57.98 7.79 -7.94
C GLU A 67 -56.63 8.38 -7.54
N CYS A 68 -55.55 7.59 -7.53
CA CYS A 68 -54.22 8.11 -7.21
C CYS A 68 -53.49 8.57 -8.47
N PRO A 69 -53.03 9.84 -8.53
CA PRO A 69 -52.29 10.36 -9.67
C PRO A 69 -50.98 9.60 -9.87
N GLN A 70 -50.73 9.30 -11.14
CA GLN A 70 -49.61 8.50 -11.63
C GLN A 70 -48.60 9.45 -12.31
N PRO A 71 -47.47 9.85 -11.68
CA PRO A 71 -46.48 10.70 -12.32
C PRO A 71 -45.71 9.92 -13.40
N ASN A 72 -45.25 10.63 -14.44
CA ASN A 72 -44.19 10.11 -15.30
C ASN A 72 -42.95 9.85 -14.45
N PHE A 73 -42.50 8.58 -14.38
CA PHE A 73 -41.33 8.11 -13.60
C PHE A 73 -41.06 8.91 -12.30
N GLY A 74 -41.89 8.70 -11.28
CA GLY A 74 -41.77 9.41 -10.00
C GLY A 74 -40.68 8.84 -9.10
N LEU A 75 -39.61 9.60 -8.90
CA LEU A 75 -38.57 9.34 -7.90
C LEU A 75 -39.10 9.72 -6.50
N TYR A 76 -38.63 9.03 -5.45
CA TYR A 76 -38.87 9.54 -4.08
C TYR A 76 -38.18 10.90 -3.90
N GLU A 77 -38.84 11.85 -3.22
CA GLU A 77 -38.27 13.18 -2.94
C GLU A 77 -36.93 13.10 -2.18
N ASP A 78 -36.78 12.08 -1.32
CA ASP A 78 -35.59 11.78 -0.52
C ASP A 78 -34.70 10.69 -1.15
N MET A 79 -34.76 10.49 -2.47
CA MET A 79 -33.95 9.49 -3.20
C MET A 79 -32.45 9.65 -2.92
N TRP A 80 -31.91 10.87 -2.98
CA TRP A 80 -30.47 11.10 -2.83
C TRP A 80 -29.94 10.76 -1.44
N PRO A 81 -30.55 11.25 -0.35
CA PRO A 81 -30.22 10.80 1.00
C PRO A 81 -30.23 9.28 1.13
N ARG A 82 -31.25 8.59 0.58
CA ARG A 82 -31.34 7.11 0.66
C ARG A 82 -30.19 6.40 -0.05
N LEU A 83 -29.82 6.86 -1.25
CA LEU A 83 -28.68 6.30 -1.97
C LEU A 83 -27.40 6.50 -1.18
N LEU A 84 -27.17 7.67 -0.58
CA LEU A 84 -25.98 7.92 0.25
C LEU A 84 -25.97 7.06 1.52
N THR A 85 -27.11 6.93 2.21
CA THR A 85 -27.23 6.14 3.45
C THR A 85 -27.03 4.64 3.24
N TRP A 86 -27.42 4.10 2.08
CA TRP A 86 -27.43 2.65 1.86
C TRP A 86 -26.43 2.14 0.84
N LEU A 87 -26.28 2.84 -0.30
CA LEU A 87 -25.36 2.39 -1.36
C LEU A 87 -23.91 2.61 -0.93
N PHE A 88 -23.59 3.76 -0.32
CA PHE A 88 -22.21 4.10 0.01
C PHE A 88 -21.60 3.15 1.06
N PRO A 89 -22.25 2.84 2.20
CA PRO A 89 -21.71 1.86 3.14
C PRO A 89 -21.54 0.46 2.54
N VAL A 90 -22.47 0.03 1.67
CA VAL A 90 -22.37 -1.27 0.96
C VAL A 90 -21.15 -1.29 0.03
N LEU A 91 -20.94 -0.22 -0.75
CA LEU A 91 -19.78 -0.11 -1.63
C LEU A 91 -18.47 -0.04 -0.84
N LEU A 92 -18.45 0.67 0.29
CA LEU A 92 -17.30 0.69 1.20
C LEU A 92 -17.01 -0.71 1.76
N MET A 93 -18.03 -1.46 2.18
CA MET A 93 -17.86 -2.84 2.67
C MET A 93 -17.26 -3.72 1.59
N ILE A 94 -17.80 -3.69 0.36
CA ILE A 94 -17.27 -4.44 -0.78
C ILE A 94 -15.81 -4.05 -1.06
N GLY A 95 -15.48 -2.76 -0.95
CA GLY A 95 -14.12 -2.26 -1.12
C GLY A 95 -13.09 -2.76 -0.11
N ASN A 96 -13.54 -3.25 1.07
CA ASN A 96 -12.68 -3.77 2.14
C ASN A 96 -12.50 -5.30 2.10
N ILE A 97 -13.02 -5.98 1.08
CA ILE A 97 -12.77 -7.41 0.85
C ILE A 97 -11.35 -7.58 0.32
N HIS A 98 -10.60 -8.53 0.90
CA HIS A 98 -9.27 -8.90 0.41
C HIS A 98 -9.37 -9.74 -0.87
N LEU A 99 -9.45 -9.03 -2.00
CA LEU A 99 -9.53 -9.58 -3.35
C LEU A 99 -8.14 -9.90 -3.92
N PRO A 100 -8.06 -10.82 -4.90
CA PRO A 100 -6.83 -11.09 -5.61
C PRO A 100 -6.35 -9.83 -6.33
N LYS A 101 -5.05 -9.56 -6.20
CA LYS A 101 -4.34 -8.52 -6.95
C LYS A 101 -4.24 -8.96 -8.42
N VAL A 102 -5.33 -8.93 -9.19
CA VAL A 102 -5.37 -9.19 -10.65
C VAL A 102 -5.50 -7.88 -11.44
N GLY A 103 -5.44 -7.94 -12.78
CA GLY A 103 -5.75 -6.78 -13.63
C GLY A 103 -7.18 -6.25 -13.40
N GLY A 104 -7.44 -4.99 -13.77
CA GLY A 104 -8.68 -4.27 -13.44
C GLY A 104 -9.96 -5.02 -13.82
N LEU A 105 -10.06 -5.51 -15.06
CA LEU A 105 -11.24 -6.26 -15.53
C LEU A 105 -11.47 -7.55 -14.74
N ASN A 106 -10.43 -8.34 -14.52
CA ASN A 106 -10.53 -9.60 -13.77
C ASN A 106 -10.93 -9.34 -12.31
N ARG A 107 -10.48 -8.25 -11.70
CA ARG A 107 -10.87 -7.87 -10.34
C ARG A 107 -12.38 -7.62 -10.25
N ILE A 108 -12.96 -6.98 -11.27
CA ILE A 108 -14.40 -6.76 -11.37
C ILE A 108 -15.16 -8.10 -11.50
N LEU A 109 -14.68 -9.04 -12.32
CA LEU A 109 -15.31 -10.36 -12.45
C LEU A 109 -15.31 -11.15 -11.13
N VAL A 110 -14.24 -11.05 -10.35
CA VAL A 110 -14.16 -11.66 -9.02
C VAL A 110 -15.15 -11.04 -8.04
N ILE A 111 -15.35 -9.72 -8.10
CA ILE A 111 -16.37 -9.01 -7.30
C ILE A 111 -17.77 -9.51 -7.67
N PHE A 112 -18.07 -9.65 -8.96
CA PHE A 112 -19.35 -10.18 -9.39
C PHE A 112 -19.57 -11.63 -8.93
N HIS A 113 -18.56 -12.49 -9.02
CA HIS A 113 -18.64 -13.84 -8.46
C HIS A 113 -18.90 -13.81 -6.94
N TYR A 114 -18.17 -12.96 -6.20
CA TYR A 114 -18.36 -12.83 -4.75
C TYR A 114 -19.78 -12.43 -4.35
N ILE A 115 -20.39 -11.52 -5.12
CA ILE A 115 -21.74 -11.00 -4.83
C ILE A 115 -22.83 -11.93 -5.37
N GLY A 116 -22.61 -12.58 -6.52
CA GLY A 116 -23.56 -13.47 -7.18
C GLY A 116 -23.59 -14.87 -6.58
N ASP A 117 -22.51 -15.31 -5.95
CA ASP A 117 -22.41 -16.58 -5.25
C ASP A 117 -21.65 -16.46 -3.91
N PRO A 118 -22.24 -15.75 -2.92
CA PRO A 118 -21.59 -15.52 -1.64
C PRO A 118 -21.39 -16.82 -0.84
N ILE A 119 -22.23 -17.83 -1.09
CA ILE A 119 -22.13 -19.14 -0.45
C ILE A 119 -20.89 -19.88 -0.97
N ASP A 120 -20.70 -20.01 -2.29
CA ASP A 120 -19.48 -20.61 -2.83
C ASP A 120 -18.23 -19.81 -2.43
N SER A 121 -18.38 -18.50 -2.33
CA SER A 121 -17.30 -17.60 -1.94
C SER A 121 -16.80 -17.87 -0.52
N MET A 122 -17.71 -17.86 0.46
CA MET A 122 -17.37 -18.17 1.86
C MET A 122 -17.01 -19.65 2.03
N TRP A 123 -17.60 -20.55 1.25
CA TRP A 123 -17.23 -21.96 1.25
C TRP A 123 -15.79 -22.16 0.79
N SER A 124 -15.34 -21.43 -0.23
CA SER A 124 -13.94 -21.42 -0.68
C SER A 124 -13.00 -20.97 0.43
N LEU A 125 -13.36 -19.90 1.16
CA LEU A 125 -12.59 -19.38 2.30
C LEU A 125 -12.48 -20.38 3.44
N LEU A 126 -13.61 -20.96 3.84
CA LEU A 126 -13.68 -21.97 4.90
C LEU A 126 -12.88 -23.23 4.52
N THR A 127 -13.00 -23.69 3.28
CA THR A 127 -12.25 -24.84 2.75
C THR A 127 -10.75 -24.57 2.76
N LYS A 128 -10.33 -23.33 2.48
CA LYS A 128 -8.92 -22.91 2.54
C LYS A 128 -8.38 -22.94 3.97
N ALA A 129 -9.12 -22.38 4.93
CA ALA A 129 -8.73 -22.41 6.34
C ALA A 129 -8.68 -23.84 6.91
N GLU A 130 -9.65 -24.70 6.53
CA GLU A 130 -9.64 -26.11 6.92
C GLU A 130 -8.46 -26.86 6.29
N ALA A 131 -8.10 -26.56 5.04
CA ALA A 131 -6.90 -27.14 4.42
C ALA A 131 -5.64 -26.85 5.26
N TRP A 132 -5.48 -25.60 5.70
CA TRP A 132 -4.36 -25.19 6.55
C TRP A 132 -4.36 -25.89 7.92
N ASN A 133 -5.54 -26.06 8.52
CA ASN A 133 -5.66 -26.84 9.76
C ASN A 133 -5.20 -28.30 9.57
N ARG A 134 -5.56 -28.91 8.44
CA ARG A 134 -5.14 -30.28 8.12
C ARG A 134 -3.64 -30.39 7.85
N PHE A 135 -3.05 -29.40 7.19
CA PHE A 135 -1.59 -29.31 7.00
C PHE A 135 -0.86 -29.31 8.34
N TYR A 136 -1.32 -28.52 9.31
CA TYR A 136 -0.79 -28.53 10.67
C TYR A 136 -0.91 -29.91 11.33
N HIS A 137 -2.05 -30.59 11.24
CA HIS A 137 -2.21 -31.93 11.80
C HIS A 137 -1.35 -33.02 11.14
N ILE A 138 -1.00 -32.86 9.86
CA ILE A 138 -0.09 -33.76 9.14
C ILE A 138 1.33 -33.51 9.61
N ALA A 139 1.77 -32.26 9.59
CA ALA A 139 3.09 -31.85 10.07
C ALA A 139 3.32 -32.24 11.54
N ARG A 140 2.30 -32.08 12.38
CA ARG A 140 2.39 -32.46 13.80
C ARG A 140 2.57 -33.96 13.99
N ARG A 141 1.84 -34.79 13.24
CA ARG A 141 2.00 -36.25 13.27
C ARG A 141 3.37 -36.69 12.77
N HIS A 142 3.90 -36.03 11.75
CA HIS A 142 5.26 -36.27 11.28
C HIS A 142 6.27 -36.00 12.40
N GLU A 143 6.21 -34.84 13.05
CA GLU A 143 7.13 -34.49 14.15
C GLU A 143 7.00 -35.40 15.38
N ASP A 144 5.77 -35.82 15.73
CA ASP A 144 5.56 -36.76 16.83
C ASP A 144 6.17 -38.15 16.54
N ALA A 145 6.22 -38.56 15.26
CA ALA A 145 6.78 -39.84 14.83
C ALA A 145 8.32 -39.80 14.63
N THR A 146 8.86 -38.74 14.02
CA THR A 146 10.28 -38.65 13.68
C THR A 146 11.15 -38.14 14.82
N ASN A 147 10.61 -37.32 15.72
CA ASN A 147 11.37 -36.65 16.79
C ASN A 147 10.83 -36.97 18.20
N PRO A 148 10.67 -38.24 18.61
CA PRO A 148 9.98 -38.60 19.86
C PRO A 148 10.57 -37.91 21.11
N GLY A 149 11.89 -37.67 21.14
CA GLY A 149 12.60 -37.04 22.26
C GLY A 149 12.55 -35.50 22.35
N LYS A 150 12.04 -34.77 21.34
CA LYS A 150 11.93 -33.30 21.40
C LYS A 150 10.75 -32.85 22.28
N SER A 151 10.87 -31.66 22.88
CA SER A 151 9.82 -31.11 23.73
C SER A 151 8.51 -30.91 22.95
N PRO A 152 7.33 -30.96 23.61
CA PRO A 152 6.05 -30.72 22.95
C PRO A 152 5.99 -29.36 22.23
N THR A 153 6.66 -28.35 22.78
CA THR A 153 6.75 -26.99 22.25
C THR A 153 7.58 -26.93 20.97
N ASP A 154 8.75 -27.57 20.94
CA ASP A 154 9.62 -27.57 19.75
C ASP A 154 8.96 -28.29 18.58
N LYS A 155 8.29 -29.41 18.86
CA LYS A 155 7.47 -30.12 17.88
C LYS A 155 6.34 -29.25 17.33
N ASP A 156 5.77 -28.35 18.15
CA ASP A 156 4.69 -27.45 17.72
C ASP A 156 5.22 -26.38 16.78
N VAL A 157 6.34 -25.74 17.13
CA VAL A 157 7.00 -24.74 16.30
C VAL A 157 7.36 -25.33 14.94
N ARG A 158 8.02 -26.50 14.89
CA ARG A 158 8.36 -27.17 13.63
C ARG A 158 7.13 -27.54 12.82
N ALA A 159 6.09 -28.08 13.46
CA ALA A 159 4.84 -28.43 12.78
C ALA A 159 4.16 -27.20 12.16
N ARG A 160 4.18 -26.04 12.84
CA ARG A 160 3.69 -24.77 12.28
C ARG A 160 4.52 -24.32 11.09
N SER A 161 5.86 -24.39 11.16
CA SER A 161 6.71 -24.00 10.03
C SER A 161 6.46 -24.86 8.79
N TYR A 162 6.42 -26.19 8.94
CA TYR A 162 6.08 -27.09 7.84
C TYR A 162 4.69 -26.79 7.27
N ALA A 163 3.69 -26.61 8.13
CA ALA A 163 2.35 -26.31 7.69
C ALA A 163 2.26 -24.96 6.96
N ALA A 164 3.02 -23.93 7.37
CA ALA A 164 3.04 -22.62 6.71
C ALA A 164 3.58 -22.73 5.28
N LEU A 165 4.62 -23.54 5.08
CA LEU A 165 5.13 -23.87 3.75
C LEU A 165 4.12 -24.69 2.93
N MET A 166 3.47 -25.70 3.53
CA MET A 166 2.39 -26.44 2.84
C MET A 166 1.27 -25.51 2.40
N ALA A 167 0.90 -24.56 3.27
CA ALA A 167 -0.13 -23.60 2.99
C ALA A 167 0.30 -22.63 1.87
N ALA A 168 1.56 -22.20 1.82
CA ALA A 168 2.11 -21.41 0.72
C ALA A 168 2.16 -22.20 -0.60
N PHE A 169 2.62 -23.45 -0.61
CA PHE A 169 2.57 -24.32 -1.80
C PHE A 169 1.15 -24.57 -2.28
N HIS A 170 0.22 -24.79 -1.37
CA HIS A 170 -1.19 -24.95 -1.70
C HIS A 170 -1.78 -23.66 -2.26
N GLU A 171 -1.40 -22.51 -1.74
CA GLU A 171 -1.78 -21.24 -2.35
C GLU A 171 -1.19 -21.10 -3.75
N LEU A 172 0.06 -21.51 -3.99
CA LEU A 172 0.74 -21.44 -5.30
C LEU A 172 0.33 -22.52 -6.32
N THR A 173 -0.39 -23.57 -5.91
CA THR A 173 -0.80 -24.66 -6.81
C THR A 173 -2.32 -24.86 -6.90
N ASP A 174 -3.07 -24.39 -5.90
CA ASP A 174 -4.49 -24.71 -5.63
C ASP A 174 -4.80 -26.22 -5.80
N ASN A 175 -3.81 -27.08 -5.52
CA ASN A 175 -3.93 -28.53 -5.62
C ASN A 175 -3.31 -29.21 -4.40
N MET A 176 -4.17 -29.74 -3.54
CA MET A 176 -3.74 -30.42 -2.31
C MET A 176 -2.89 -31.67 -2.55
N ARG A 177 -3.17 -32.47 -3.59
CA ARG A 177 -2.38 -33.70 -3.83
C ARG A 177 -0.96 -33.35 -4.25
N THR A 178 -0.82 -32.34 -5.12
CA THR A 178 0.50 -31.82 -5.51
C THR A 178 1.24 -31.23 -4.32
N THR A 179 0.53 -30.47 -3.47
CA THR A 179 1.11 -29.90 -2.23
C THR A 179 1.69 -30.99 -1.32
N GLN A 180 0.97 -32.10 -1.14
CA GLN A 180 1.45 -33.21 -0.32
C GLN A 180 2.68 -33.89 -0.93
N ALA A 181 2.68 -34.16 -2.24
CA ALA A 181 3.79 -34.83 -2.91
C ALA A 181 5.09 -34.00 -2.85
N GLU A 182 5.01 -32.68 -3.04
CA GLU A 182 6.17 -31.78 -2.87
C GLU A 182 6.67 -31.75 -1.44
N LEU A 183 5.77 -31.82 -0.45
CA LEU A 183 6.16 -31.86 0.95
C LEU A 183 6.79 -33.19 1.33
N ASP A 184 6.25 -34.32 0.88
CA ASP A 184 6.84 -35.63 1.15
C ASP A 184 8.27 -35.67 0.59
N ALA A 185 8.51 -35.06 -0.59
CA ALA A 185 9.85 -34.85 -1.11
C ALA A 185 10.71 -33.93 -0.21
N ILE A 186 10.17 -32.83 0.32
CA ILE A 186 10.90 -31.94 1.25
C ILE A 186 11.23 -32.64 2.58
N MET A 187 10.28 -33.40 3.14
CA MET A 187 10.40 -34.10 4.42
C MET A 187 11.29 -35.34 4.33
N HIS A 188 11.39 -35.97 3.15
CA HIS A 188 12.11 -37.24 2.98
C HIS A 188 13.36 -37.19 2.08
N GLU A 189 13.46 -36.34 1.06
CA GLU A 189 14.57 -36.37 0.08
C GLU A 189 15.76 -35.45 0.42
N ASN A 190 15.59 -34.39 1.20
CA ASN A 190 16.67 -33.42 1.52
C ASN A 190 17.32 -33.60 2.90
N ALA A 191 16.87 -34.57 3.70
CA ALA A 191 17.46 -34.88 5.00
C ALA A 191 18.89 -35.47 4.90
N ALA A 192 19.37 -35.78 3.69
CA ALA A 192 20.69 -36.37 3.47
C ALA A 192 21.82 -35.34 3.27
N GLN A 193 21.52 -34.04 3.07
CA GLN A 193 22.54 -33.01 2.76
C GLN A 193 22.65 -31.87 3.78
N LEU A 194 21.65 -31.69 4.65
CA LEU A 194 21.59 -30.61 5.64
C LEU A 194 21.39 -31.21 7.04
N SER A 195 21.99 -30.60 8.06
CA SER A 195 21.77 -31.03 9.46
C SER A 195 20.30 -30.75 9.89
N ASP A 196 19.78 -31.49 10.88
CA ASP A 196 18.42 -31.26 11.40
C ASP A 196 18.26 -29.84 11.97
N GLU A 197 19.35 -29.25 12.49
CA GLU A 197 19.40 -27.87 12.98
C GLU A 197 19.29 -26.87 11.82
N ASP A 198 20.09 -27.02 10.76
CA ASP A 198 20.04 -26.15 9.58
C ASP A 198 18.67 -26.22 8.90
N MET A 199 18.11 -27.42 8.76
CA MET A 199 16.76 -27.61 8.20
C MET A 199 15.71 -26.92 9.06
N THR A 200 15.80 -27.04 10.39
CA THR A 200 14.88 -26.39 11.31
C THR A 200 14.98 -24.87 11.21
N TYR A 201 16.18 -24.32 11.10
CA TYR A 201 16.42 -22.90 10.91
C TYR A 201 15.82 -22.38 9.60
N ILE A 202 16.15 -23.01 8.46
CA ILE A 202 15.66 -22.60 7.13
C ILE A 202 14.13 -22.66 7.07
N LEU A 203 13.52 -23.71 7.61
CA LEU A 203 12.07 -23.87 7.64
C LEU A 203 11.41 -22.78 8.48
N LYS A 204 11.99 -22.47 9.64
CA LYS A 204 11.47 -21.44 10.54
C LYS A 204 11.60 -20.04 9.93
N GLU A 205 12.77 -19.69 9.40
CA GLU A 205 13.01 -18.40 8.75
C GLU A 205 12.06 -18.17 7.57
N THR A 206 11.90 -19.20 6.72
CA THR A 206 10.96 -19.14 5.58
C THR A 206 9.52 -18.97 6.05
N ALA A 207 9.11 -19.72 7.09
CA ALA A 207 7.77 -19.62 7.64
C ALA A 207 7.53 -18.22 8.24
N ASP A 208 8.45 -17.69 9.02
CA ASP A 208 8.36 -16.36 9.63
C ASP A 208 8.26 -15.27 8.53
N GLU A 209 9.05 -15.35 7.45
CA GLU A 209 8.94 -14.42 6.31
C GLU A 209 7.57 -14.52 5.60
N LEU A 210 6.98 -15.72 5.50
CA LEU A 210 5.63 -15.92 4.96
C LEU A 210 4.53 -15.36 5.87
N VAL A 211 4.70 -15.47 7.19
CA VAL A 211 3.75 -14.94 8.19
C VAL A 211 3.81 -13.41 8.20
N ASP A 212 5.01 -12.83 8.28
CA ASP A 212 5.19 -11.38 8.45
C ASP A 212 4.88 -10.58 7.19
N SER A 213 4.94 -11.20 6.01
CA SER A 213 4.62 -10.53 4.75
C SER A 213 3.11 -10.39 4.45
N ARG A 214 2.24 -10.85 5.35
CA ARG A 214 0.78 -10.71 5.24
C ARG A 214 0.25 -9.47 5.96
N THR A 215 -0.60 -8.72 5.28
CA THR A 215 -1.24 -7.50 5.81
C THR A 215 -2.71 -7.76 6.16
N ASN A 216 -3.22 -7.07 7.18
CA ASN A 216 -4.64 -7.11 7.56
C ASN A 216 -5.23 -5.70 7.60
N GLU A 217 -6.53 -5.58 7.32
CA GLU A 217 -7.27 -4.30 7.30
C GLU A 217 -8.43 -4.34 8.30
N ILE A 218 -8.23 -5.00 9.45
CA ILE A 218 -9.33 -5.28 10.39
C ILE A 218 -9.90 -4.00 11.00
N MET A 219 -9.06 -3.00 11.28
CA MET A 219 -9.48 -1.71 11.83
C MET A 219 -10.31 -0.92 10.81
N ARG A 220 -9.89 -0.92 9.55
CA ARG A 220 -10.62 -0.28 8.45
C ARG A 220 -11.98 -0.95 8.22
N SER A 221 -11.99 -2.29 8.25
CA SER A 221 -13.22 -3.08 8.14
C SER A 221 -14.18 -2.80 9.29
N ALA A 222 -13.67 -2.67 10.53
CA ALA A 222 -14.49 -2.34 11.70
C ALA A 222 -15.15 -0.96 11.57
N LEU A 223 -14.41 0.07 11.12
CA LEU A 223 -14.96 1.42 10.90
C LEU A 223 -16.10 1.41 9.87
N VAL A 224 -15.94 0.67 8.77
CA VAL A 224 -16.97 0.58 7.74
C VAL A 224 -18.22 -0.16 8.23
N ILE A 225 -18.03 -1.19 9.06
CA ILE A 225 -19.16 -1.92 9.67
C ILE A 225 -19.88 -1.03 10.68
N ILE A 226 -19.16 -0.30 11.53
CA ILE A 226 -19.74 0.68 12.46
C ILE A 226 -20.57 1.69 11.68
N ASN A 227 -20.07 2.19 10.54
CA ASN A 227 -20.83 3.10 9.68
C ASN A 227 -22.11 2.45 9.13
N TYR A 228 -22.05 1.20 8.66
CA TYR A 228 -23.25 0.47 8.22
C TYR A 228 -24.27 0.25 9.36
N LEU A 229 -23.80 -0.09 10.56
CA LEU A 229 -24.68 -0.24 11.73
C LEU A 229 -25.32 1.10 12.12
N TRP A 230 -24.56 2.20 12.05
CA TRP A 230 -25.08 3.54 12.28
C TRP A 230 -26.16 3.92 11.26
N THR A 231 -25.96 3.61 9.97
CA THR A 231 -26.99 3.90 8.95
C THR A 231 -28.25 3.06 9.14
N VAL A 232 -28.12 1.82 9.62
CA VAL A 232 -29.26 0.99 10.02
C VAL A 232 -30.02 1.61 11.19
N ILE A 233 -29.33 2.06 12.24
CA ILE A 233 -29.96 2.72 13.39
C ILE A 233 -30.64 4.03 12.96
N ALA A 234 -29.94 4.86 12.19
CA ALA A 234 -30.47 6.11 11.66
C ALA A 234 -31.73 5.90 10.81
N SER A 235 -31.85 4.77 10.12
CA SER A 235 -33.03 4.46 9.30
C SER A 235 -34.30 4.08 10.09
N LEU A 236 -34.15 3.76 11.38
CA LEU A 236 -35.28 3.53 12.28
C LEU A 236 -35.88 4.85 12.79
N ASP A 237 -35.12 5.95 12.72
CA ASP A 237 -35.56 7.28 13.09
C ASP A 237 -36.05 8.06 11.84
N PRO A 238 -37.34 8.44 11.77
CA PRO A 238 -37.88 9.21 10.64
C PRO A 238 -37.22 10.58 10.42
N HIS A 239 -36.65 11.19 11.46
CA HIS A 239 -35.97 12.48 11.38
C HIS A 239 -34.57 12.37 10.78
N ILE A 240 -33.93 11.20 10.89
CA ILE A 240 -32.55 10.96 10.43
C ILE A 240 -32.56 10.19 9.10
N GLY A 241 -33.48 9.24 8.92
CA GLY A 241 -33.54 8.31 7.77
C GLY A 241 -34.36 8.76 6.56
N GLY A 242 -34.90 9.99 6.55
CA GLY A 242 -35.68 10.59 5.45
C GLY A 242 -37.21 10.52 5.61
N GLU A 243 -37.91 11.51 5.06
CA GLU A 243 -39.36 11.76 5.24
C GLU A 243 -40.31 10.61 4.88
N GLN A 244 -41.59 10.78 5.25
CA GLN A 244 -42.66 9.78 5.27
C GLN A 244 -43.03 9.13 3.92
N SER A 245 -42.52 9.60 2.79
CA SER A 245 -42.89 9.17 1.42
C SER A 245 -42.69 7.68 1.12
N SER A 246 -41.90 6.96 1.92
CA SER A 246 -41.86 5.49 1.88
C SER A 246 -41.79 4.89 3.27
N GLN A 247 -42.39 3.72 3.45
CA GLN A 247 -42.35 3.05 4.75
C GLN A 247 -40.96 2.48 5.09
N PRO A 248 -40.56 2.56 6.38
CA PRO A 248 -39.25 2.10 6.85
C PRO A 248 -38.94 0.65 6.48
N GLY A 249 -39.92 -0.26 6.57
CA GLY A 249 -39.72 -1.69 6.29
C GLY A 249 -39.23 -1.98 4.87
N GLY A 250 -39.62 -1.19 3.87
CA GLY A 250 -39.11 -1.34 2.50
C GLY A 250 -37.63 -0.96 2.35
N ARG A 251 -37.20 0.11 3.05
CA ARG A 251 -35.81 0.57 3.08
C ARG A 251 -34.93 -0.40 3.88
N ILE A 252 -35.37 -0.74 5.08
CA ILE A 252 -34.64 -1.60 6.01
C ILE A 252 -34.55 -3.02 5.48
N GLY A 253 -35.62 -3.57 4.92
CA GLY A 253 -35.64 -4.95 4.39
C GLY A 253 -34.62 -5.17 3.28
N THR A 254 -34.48 -4.22 2.34
CA THR A 254 -33.49 -4.30 1.26
C THR A 254 -32.05 -4.12 1.76
N ALA A 255 -31.83 -3.31 2.78
CA ALA A 255 -30.53 -3.19 3.43
C ALA A 255 -30.16 -4.46 4.21
N MET A 256 -31.10 -5.03 4.96
CA MET A 256 -30.92 -6.28 5.71
C MET A 256 -30.65 -7.46 4.78
N PHE A 257 -31.20 -7.46 3.56
CA PHE A 257 -30.87 -8.45 2.55
C PHE A 257 -29.37 -8.48 2.20
N LEU A 258 -28.65 -7.35 2.35
CA LEU A 258 -27.22 -7.24 2.10
C LEU A 258 -26.36 -7.37 3.37
N SER A 259 -26.96 -7.62 4.54
CA SER A 259 -26.23 -7.68 5.82
C SER A 259 -25.21 -8.83 5.88
N TRP A 260 -25.36 -9.85 5.04
CA TRP A 260 -24.40 -10.96 4.93
C TRP A 260 -23.01 -10.50 4.47
N ILE A 261 -22.90 -9.35 3.77
CA ILE A 261 -21.61 -8.77 3.35
C ILE A 261 -20.74 -8.46 4.56
N MET A 262 -21.33 -8.05 5.69
CA MET A 262 -20.60 -7.79 6.94
C MET A 262 -19.82 -9.02 7.40
N THR A 263 -20.49 -10.17 7.52
CA THR A 263 -19.87 -11.44 7.91
C THR A 263 -18.77 -11.83 6.92
N ALA A 264 -19.02 -11.64 5.63
CA ALA A 264 -18.11 -12.03 4.57
C ALA A 264 -16.83 -11.14 4.52
N VAL A 265 -16.96 -9.83 4.79
CA VAL A 265 -15.85 -8.87 4.92
C VAL A 265 -15.00 -9.20 6.15
N LEU A 266 -15.63 -9.43 7.30
CA LEU A 266 -14.91 -9.81 8.52
C LEU A 266 -14.15 -11.12 8.31
N LEU A 267 -14.78 -12.11 7.69
CA LEU A 267 -14.17 -13.40 7.37
C LEU A 267 -12.94 -13.23 6.47
N SER A 268 -13.08 -12.46 5.40
CA SER A 268 -12.00 -12.16 4.46
C SER A 268 -10.80 -11.50 5.15
N ASN A 269 -11.04 -10.59 6.09
CA ASN A 269 -9.99 -9.91 6.85
C ASN A 269 -9.33 -10.77 7.94
N THR A 270 -9.93 -11.89 8.32
CA THR A 270 -9.33 -12.78 9.34
C THR A 270 -8.12 -13.57 8.82
N LEU A 271 -8.09 -13.89 7.53
CA LEU A 271 -7.03 -14.72 6.91
C LEU A 271 -5.90 -13.92 6.23
N SER A 272 -6.09 -12.61 6.01
CA SER A 272 -5.09 -11.65 5.48
C SER A 272 -4.44 -11.97 4.11
N GLY A 273 -4.00 -10.93 3.39
CA GLY A 273 -3.37 -11.09 2.07
C GLY A 273 -1.90 -10.71 2.06
N PHE A 274 -1.10 -11.21 1.11
CA PHE A 274 0.29 -10.78 0.94
C PHE A 274 0.40 -9.35 0.43
N SER A 275 1.46 -8.65 0.85
CA SER A 275 1.76 -7.26 0.45
C SER A 275 1.95 -7.07 -1.07
N SER A 276 2.39 -8.11 -1.79
CA SER A 276 2.55 -8.08 -3.25
C SER A 276 2.22 -9.42 -3.91
N ARG A 277 1.87 -9.37 -5.20
CA ARG A 277 1.65 -10.56 -6.06
C ARG A 277 2.87 -11.48 -6.10
N ARG A 278 4.07 -10.94 -5.87
CA ARG A 278 5.33 -11.69 -5.99
C ARG A 278 5.87 -12.20 -4.66
N THR A 279 5.32 -11.78 -3.53
CA THR A 279 5.94 -12.03 -2.22
C THR A 279 6.02 -13.52 -1.91
N CYS A 280 4.87 -14.23 -1.89
CA CYS A 280 4.84 -15.67 -1.64
C CYS A 280 5.76 -16.44 -2.59
N LEU A 281 5.75 -16.11 -3.89
CA LEU A 281 6.62 -16.78 -4.87
C LEU A 281 8.11 -16.56 -4.59
N ARG A 282 8.52 -15.32 -4.31
CA ARG A 282 9.94 -15.00 -4.06
C ARG A 282 10.46 -15.73 -2.82
N VAL A 283 9.66 -15.76 -1.75
CA VAL A 283 10.00 -16.44 -0.50
C VAL A 283 10.16 -17.95 -0.76
N MET A 284 9.18 -18.55 -1.46
CA MET A 284 9.23 -19.98 -1.81
C MET A 284 10.36 -20.32 -2.79
N GLU A 285 10.68 -19.42 -3.73
CA GLU A 285 11.82 -19.58 -4.66
C GLU A 285 13.16 -19.54 -3.92
N ARG A 286 13.32 -18.61 -2.96
CA ARG A 286 14.51 -18.53 -2.11
C ARG A 286 14.66 -19.82 -1.31
N TYR A 287 13.61 -20.28 -0.64
CA TYR A 287 13.58 -21.54 0.10
C TYR A 287 14.06 -22.73 -0.75
N LEU A 288 13.49 -22.88 -1.95
CA LEU A 288 13.85 -23.99 -2.85
C LEU A 288 15.29 -23.92 -3.35
N ARG A 289 15.85 -22.72 -3.54
CA ARG A 289 17.27 -22.54 -3.90
C ARG A 289 18.18 -22.92 -2.73
N THR A 290 17.79 -22.58 -1.50
CA THR A 290 18.57 -22.88 -0.29
C THR A 290 18.65 -24.40 -0.06
N ILE A 291 17.54 -25.13 -0.17
CA ILE A 291 17.52 -26.57 0.11
C ILE A 291 18.11 -27.46 -1.01
N LYS A 292 18.15 -27.00 -2.27
CA LYS A 292 18.64 -27.80 -3.42
C LYS A 292 20.10 -27.54 -3.79
N GLY A 293 20.76 -26.57 -3.16
CA GLY A 293 22.15 -26.19 -3.42
C GLY A 293 22.38 -25.49 -4.76
N ARG A 294 23.50 -24.77 -4.91
CA ARG A 294 23.93 -24.05 -6.13
C ARG A 294 24.36 -24.99 -7.27
N LYS A 295 23.59 -26.02 -7.63
CA LYS A 295 23.78 -26.64 -8.96
C LYS A 295 23.37 -25.62 -10.01
N ARG A 296 24.34 -25.17 -10.81
CA ARG A 296 24.24 -24.14 -11.85
C ARG A 296 23.21 -24.41 -12.97
N ASP A 297 22.46 -25.50 -12.89
CA ASP A 297 21.43 -25.87 -13.86
C ASP A 297 20.03 -26.03 -13.23
N MET A 298 19.66 -25.21 -12.24
CA MET A 298 18.27 -25.18 -11.79
C MET A 298 17.42 -24.26 -12.67
N HIS A 299 17.23 -24.67 -13.93
CA HIS A 299 16.06 -24.27 -14.68
C HIS A 299 14.83 -24.81 -13.92
N TYR A 300 14.10 -23.91 -13.24
CA TYR A 300 12.71 -24.01 -12.77
C TYR A 300 12.23 -25.37 -12.20
N PHE A 301 11.88 -25.40 -10.90
CA PHE A 301 11.03 -26.43 -10.25
C PHE A 301 11.04 -27.83 -10.95
N PRO A 302 12.17 -28.56 -10.98
CA PRO A 302 12.39 -29.58 -12.02
C PRO A 302 11.46 -30.79 -11.99
N ASN A 303 10.76 -31.03 -10.87
CA ASN A 303 9.94 -32.23 -10.67
C ASN A 303 8.43 -31.97 -10.67
N SER A 304 7.99 -30.71 -10.91
CA SER A 304 6.57 -30.38 -10.99
C SER A 304 6.22 -29.72 -12.34
N PRO A 305 5.75 -30.51 -13.32
CA PRO A 305 5.31 -29.99 -14.62
C PRO A 305 4.29 -28.83 -14.50
N HIS A 306 3.50 -28.81 -13.42
CA HIS A 306 2.54 -27.76 -13.13
C HIS A 306 3.20 -26.43 -12.72
N LEU A 307 4.20 -26.44 -11.83
CA LEU A 307 4.89 -25.22 -11.36
C LEU A 307 5.76 -24.59 -12.47
N VAL A 308 6.33 -25.41 -13.37
CA VAL A 308 7.13 -24.94 -14.52
C VAL A 308 6.27 -24.26 -15.60
N SER A 309 5.04 -24.73 -15.80
CA SER A 309 4.11 -24.11 -16.76
C SER A 309 3.65 -22.71 -16.31
N GLN A 310 3.48 -22.52 -15.00
CA GLN A 310 3.01 -21.26 -14.41
C GLN A 310 4.14 -20.24 -14.18
N SER A 311 5.39 -20.68 -13.98
CA SER A 311 6.55 -19.78 -13.79
C SER A 311 6.98 -19.01 -15.05
N ARG A 312 6.81 -19.59 -16.26
CA ARG A 312 7.11 -18.91 -17.55
C ARG A 312 6.25 -17.67 -17.79
N TRP A 313 5.02 -17.67 -17.27
CA TRP A 313 4.07 -16.59 -17.43
C TRP A 313 4.42 -15.37 -16.56
N ILE A 314 4.95 -15.63 -15.35
CA ILE A 314 5.36 -14.63 -14.35
C ILE A 314 6.58 -13.81 -14.80
N MET A 315 7.44 -14.42 -15.63
CA MET A 315 8.63 -13.81 -16.24
C MET A 315 8.31 -13.07 -17.54
N SER A 316 7.12 -13.25 -18.11
CA SER A 316 6.75 -12.58 -19.35
C SER A 316 6.41 -11.11 -19.06
N LYS A 317 7.05 -10.18 -19.80
CA LYS A 317 6.74 -8.73 -19.73
C LYS A 317 5.32 -8.38 -20.23
N LYS A 318 4.50 -9.36 -20.64
CA LYS A 318 3.14 -9.12 -21.15
C LYS A 318 2.18 -8.95 -19.97
N ARG A 319 1.43 -7.84 -19.97
CA ARG A 319 0.33 -7.63 -19.03
C ARG A 319 -0.73 -8.73 -19.23
N PRO A 320 -1.29 -9.29 -18.13
CA PRO A 320 -2.36 -10.29 -18.19
C PRO A 320 -3.69 -9.74 -18.70
N ASP A 321 -3.82 -9.49 -19.99
CA ASP A 321 -5.05 -8.93 -20.56
C ASP A 321 -6.04 -10.02 -21.02
N ARG A 322 -5.73 -11.33 -20.87
CA ARG A 322 -6.57 -12.45 -21.34
C ARG A 322 -7.05 -13.37 -20.21
N LEU A 323 -8.32 -13.79 -20.24
CA LEU A 323 -8.94 -14.60 -19.19
C LEU A 323 -8.35 -16.02 -18.98
N GLY A 324 -7.53 -16.53 -19.91
CA GLY A 324 -6.74 -17.76 -19.67
C GLY A 324 -5.83 -17.61 -18.46
N ASP A 325 -5.33 -16.39 -18.27
CA ASP A 325 -4.43 -15.99 -17.19
C ASP A 325 -5.12 -15.88 -15.83
N TYR A 326 -6.46 -15.93 -15.74
CA TYR A 326 -7.15 -15.85 -14.46
C TYR A 326 -6.88 -17.10 -13.61
N PHE A 327 -7.04 -18.30 -14.18
CA PHE A 327 -6.72 -19.55 -13.48
C PHE A 327 -5.22 -19.77 -13.29
N ASP A 328 -4.40 -19.31 -14.24
CA ASP A 328 -2.95 -19.30 -14.10
C ASP A 328 -2.45 -18.22 -13.13
N SER A 329 -3.32 -17.31 -12.65
CA SER A 329 -3.01 -16.30 -11.63
C SER A 329 -3.74 -16.52 -10.30
N GLN A 330 -4.73 -17.43 -10.22
CA GLN A 330 -5.42 -17.77 -8.98
C GLN A 330 -4.48 -18.24 -7.87
N PRO A 331 -3.44 -19.04 -8.18
CA PRO A 331 -2.46 -19.38 -7.18
C PRO A 331 -1.50 -18.24 -6.77
N TRP A 332 -1.50 -17.11 -7.49
CA TRP A 332 -0.37 -16.17 -7.53
C TRP A 332 -0.66 -14.78 -6.97
N ASN A 333 -1.84 -14.57 -6.38
CA ASN A 333 -2.23 -13.23 -5.91
C ASN A 333 -2.14 -13.04 -4.41
N GLY A 334 -1.86 -14.11 -3.66
CA GLY A 334 -1.70 -14.03 -2.23
C GLY A 334 -2.92 -13.46 -1.49
N SER A 335 -4.10 -13.47 -2.12
CA SER A 335 -5.34 -13.03 -1.50
C SER A 335 -6.02 -14.17 -0.79
N VAL A 336 -6.72 -13.80 0.28
CA VAL A 336 -7.58 -14.70 1.04
C VAL A 336 -8.65 -15.31 0.15
N TYR A 337 -9.32 -14.46 -0.63
CA TYR A 337 -10.37 -14.88 -1.54
C TYR A 337 -9.80 -15.21 -2.92
N SER A 338 -10.03 -16.45 -3.35
CA SER A 338 -9.89 -16.91 -4.73
C SER A 338 -11.01 -17.91 -5.00
N TYR A 339 -11.62 -17.84 -6.19
CA TYR A 339 -12.61 -18.82 -6.60
C TYR A 339 -11.95 -20.21 -6.64
N ARG A 340 -12.41 -21.16 -5.82
CA ARG A 340 -11.85 -22.51 -5.80
C ARG A 340 -12.78 -23.49 -6.52
N ARG A 341 -12.34 -24.03 -7.65
CA ARG A 341 -13.13 -25.02 -8.39
C ARG A 341 -13.31 -26.32 -7.60
N ASP A 342 -12.22 -26.86 -7.06
CA ASP A 342 -12.22 -28.17 -6.40
C ASP A 342 -12.30 -27.99 -4.87
N LYS A 343 -13.41 -28.41 -4.25
CA LYS A 343 -13.64 -28.26 -2.81
C LYS A 343 -13.24 -29.50 -2.00
N ASP A 344 -12.48 -30.40 -2.61
CA ASP A 344 -12.08 -31.68 -2.03
C ASP A 344 -10.94 -31.51 -1.01
N LEU A 345 -11.20 -31.91 0.23
CA LEU A 345 -10.21 -31.95 1.31
C LEU A 345 -9.68 -33.40 1.45
N VAL A 346 -8.76 -33.78 0.57
CA VAL A 346 -8.29 -35.18 0.41
C VAL A 346 -7.27 -35.59 1.48
N LEU A 347 -6.57 -34.63 2.08
CA LEU A 347 -5.50 -34.86 3.03
C LEU A 347 -6.02 -34.89 4.47
N SER A 348 -5.45 -35.75 5.31
CA SER A 348 -5.87 -36.01 6.69
C SER A 348 -7.31 -36.51 6.84
N LYS A 349 -7.51 -37.50 7.73
CA LYS A 349 -8.83 -37.98 8.15
C LYS A 349 -8.85 -38.18 9.67
N THR A 350 -8.63 -37.10 10.42
CA THR A 350 -8.84 -37.14 11.87
C THR A 350 -10.31 -37.01 12.22
N LYS A 351 -10.70 -37.40 13.44
CA LYS A 351 -12.07 -37.18 13.95
C LYS A 351 -12.46 -35.70 14.03
N ASN A 352 -11.48 -34.79 14.03
CA ASN A 352 -11.70 -33.36 14.15
C ASN A 352 -11.81 -32.65 12.79
N ASP A 353 -11.44 -33.31 11.70
CA ASP A 353 -11.45 -32.73 10.36
C ASP A 353 -12.89 -32.43 9.90
N LYS A 354 -13.12 -31.25 9.34
CA LYS A 354 -14.44 -30.82 8.90
C LYS A 354 -14.70 -31.25 7.46
N SER A 355 -15.90 -31.79 7.20
CA SER A 355 -16.28 -32.21 5.85
C SER A 355 -16.60 -31.01 4.96
N PRO A 356 -16.36 -31.09 3.63
CA PRO A 356 -16.75 -30.01 2.71
C PRO A 356 -18.24 -29.64 2.81
N LEU A 357 -19.12 -30.63 3.03
CA LEU A 357 -20.55 -30.41 3.24
C LEU A 357 -20.85 -29.61 4.51
N TYR A 358 -20.16 -29.90 5.61
CA TYR A 358 -20.30 -29.12 6.85
C TYR A 358 -19.91 -27.65 6.63
N LEU A 359 -18.81 -27.41 5.91
CA LEU A 359 -18.35 -26.06 5.57
C LEU A 359 -19.32 -25.33 4.61
N LEU A 360 -19.95 -26.05 3.69
CA LEU A 360 -21.01 -25.50 2.82
C LEU A 360 -22.23 -25.07 3.63
N CYS A 361 -22.71 -25.92 4.54
CA CYS A 361 -23.83 -25.58 5.42
C CYS A 361 -23.52 -24.34 6.26
N LEU A 362 -22.30 -24.24 6.77
CA LEU A 362 -21.84 -23.07 7.53
C LEU A 362 -21.77 -21.80 6.66
N ALA A 363 -21.26 -21.92 5.42
CA ALA A 363 -21.19 -20.81 4.46
C ALA A 363 -22.59 -20.30 4.02
N ALA A 364 -23.61 -21.15 4.09
CA ALA A 364 -24.98 -20.77 3.73
C ALA A 364 -25.70 -19.97 4.83
N LEU A 365 -25.25 -20.02 6.09
CA LEU A 365 -25.93 -19.35 7.21
C LEU A 365 -26.01 -17.83 7.07
N PRO A 366 -24.94 -17.07 6.72
CA PRO A 366 -25.04 -15.61 6.65
C PRO A 366 -26.06 -15.12 5.60
N PRO A 367 -26.07 -15.62 4.34
CA PRO A 367 -27.11 -15.27 3.38
C PRO A 367 -28.49 -15.74 3.81
N LEU A 368 -28.62 -16.92 4.41
CA LEU A 368 -29.92 -17.43 4.89
C LEU A 368 -30.52 -16.51 5.96
N VAL A 369 -29.72 -16.10 6.95
CA VAL A 369 -30.14 -15.16 8.00
C VAL A 369 -30.59 -13.83 7.39
N ALA A 370 -29.83 -13.29 6.42
CA ALA A 370 -30.16 -12.05 5.73
C ALA A 370 -31.46 -12.18 4.90
N ILE A 371 -31.62 -13.26 4.14
CA ILE A 371 -32.80 -13.54 3.30
C ILE A 371 -34.06 -13.67 4.15
N VAL A 372 -34.01 -14.49 5.21
CA VAL A 372 -35.17 -14.71 6.09
C VAL A 372 -35.56 -13.40 6.79
N SER A 373 -34.58 -12.68 7.34
CA SER A 373 -34.84 -11.41 8.03
C SER A 373 -35.41 -10.35 7.09
N ALA A 374 -34.83 -10.21 5.89
CA ALA A 374 -35.33 -9.30 4.87
C ALA A 374 -36.75 -9.68 4.42
N PHE A 375 -37.02 -10.97 4.22
CA PHE A 375 -38.36 -11.45 3.86
C PHE A 375 -39.39 -11.10 4.94
N VAL A 376 -39.11 -11.40 6.20
CA VAL A 376 -40.03 -11.10 7.32
C VAL A 376 -40.26 -9.59 7.44
N ILE A 377 -39.19 -8.77 7.39
CA ILE A 377 -39.32 -7.31 7.47
C ILE A 377 -40.16 -6.74 6.32
N VAL A 378 -39.99 -7.24 5.10
CA VAL A 378 -40.76 -6.78 3.93
C VAL A 378 -42.19 -7.33 3.97
N TYR A 379 -42.42 -8.53 4.49
CA TYR A 379 -43.74 -9.13 4.68
C TYR A 379 -44.59 -8.34 5.70
N GLU A 380 -43.95 -7.81 6.74
CA GLU A 380 -44.56 -6.96 7.78
C GLU A 380 -44.66 -5.47 7.38
N THR A 381 -44.34 -5.10 6.12
CA THR A 381 -44.65 -3.75 5.65
C THR A 381 -46.19 -3.59 5.67
N PRO A 382 -46.74 -2.55 6.32
CA PRO A 382 -48.13 -2.36 6.79
C PRO A 382 -49.30 -3.13 6.16
N ASN A 383 -49.26 -3.47 4.88
CA ASN A 383 -50.10 -4.54 4.34
C ASN A 383 -49.42 -5.91 4.49
N VAL A 384 -49.67 -6.58 5.62
CA VAL A 384 -49.16 -7.93 5.89
C VAL A 384 -49.57 -8.89 4.77
N GLY A 385 -48.56 -9.47 4.09
CA GLY A 385 -48.75 -10.42 3.02
C GLY A 385 -47.67 -10.39 1.92
N LEU A 386 -47.93 -11.12 0.83
CA LEU A 386 -47.03 -11.24 -0.32
C LEU A 386 -47.34 -10.16 -1.36
N GLY A 387 -46.46 -9.16 -1.47
CA GLY A 387 -46.46 -8.14 -2.51
C GLY A 387 -45.32 -8.32 -3.52
N CYS A 388 -45.13 -7.33 -4.40
CA CYS A 388 -44.04 -7.36 -5.37
C CYS A 388 -42.65 -7.29 -4.71
N ARG A 389 -42.54 -6.57 -3.59
CA ARG A 389 -41.26 -6.43 -2.85
C ARG A 389 -40.84 -7.74 -2.21
N THR A 390 -41.78 -8.45 -1.57
CA THR A 390 -41.51 -9.78 -1.01
C THR A 390 -41.13 -10.76 -2.12
N LEU A 391 -41.83 -10.73 -3.26
CA LEU A 391 -41.51 -11.58 -4.41
C LEU A 391 -40.10 -11.29 -4.97
N TRP A 392 -39.71 -10.02 -5.06
CA TRP A 392 -38.36 -9.61 -5.48
C TRP A 392 -37.29 -10.17 -4.53
N VAL A 393 -37.43 -9.96 -3.21
CA VAL A 393 -36.50 -10.47 -2.20
C VAL A 393 -36.45 -12.00 -2.21
N MET A 394 -37.59 -12.68 -2.33
CA MET A 394 -37.65 -14.15 -2.44
C MET A 394 -36.93 -14.64 -3.69
N THR A 395 -37.17 -14.02 -4.85
CA THR A 395 -36.56 -14.42 -6.12
C THR A 395 -35.04 -14.30 -6.06
N LEU A 396 -34.53 -13.18 -5.53
CA LEU A 396 -33.09 -12.99 -5.34
C LEU A 396 -32.53 -13.94 -4.29
N GLY A 397 -33.23 -14.13 -3.17
CA GLY A 397 -32.82 -15.06 -2.12
C GLY A 397 -32.72 -16.51 -2.61
N ILE A 398 -33.72 -16.99 -3.34
CA ILE A 398 -33.71 -18.31 -3.98
C ILE A 398 -32.57 -18.39 -5.00
N SER A 399 -32.35 -17.35 -5.79
CA SER A 399 -31.23 -17.30 -6.75
C SER A 399 -29.88 -17.45 -6.06
N LEU A 400 -29.66 -16.78 -4.92
CA LEU A 400 -28.44 -16.90 -4.12
C LEU A 400 -28.30 -18.31 -3.50
N LEU A 401 -29.39 -18.92 -3.03
CA LEU A 401 -29.37 -20.27 -2.44
C LEU A 401 -29.14 -21.38 -3.48
N LEU A 402 -29.65 -21.22 -4.71
CA LEU A 402 -29.43 -22.14 -5.82
C LEU A 402 -28.09 -21.92 -6.53
N SER A 403 -27.52 -20.71 -6.42
CA SER A 403 -26.22 -20.31 -6.98
C SER A 403 -25.11 -21.36 -6.82
N PRO A 404 -24.81 -21.87 -5.60
CA PRO A 404 -23.74 -22.86 -5.40
C PRO A 404 -24.05 -24.22 -6.04
N VAL A 405 -25.33 -24.60 -6.17
CA VAL A 405 -25.73 -25.83 -6.86
C VAL A 405 -25.44 -25.73 -8.34
N ILE A 406 -25.77 -24.60 -8.97
CA ILE A 406 -25.45 -24.34 -10.37
C ILE A 406 -23.93 -24.32 -10.57
N THR A 407 -23.20 -23.64 -9.69
CA THR A 407 -21.72 -23.61 -9.69
C THR A 407 -21.12 -25.01 -9.60
N TYR A 408 -21.65 -25.88 -8.74
CA TYR A 408 -21.23 -27.28 -8.62
C TYR A 408 -21.38 -28.06 -9.94
N PHE A 409 -22.53 -27.92 -10.63
CA PHE A 409 -22.74 -28.59 -11.92
C PHE A 409 -21.87 -28.00 -13.04
N LEU A 410 -21.70 -26.68 -13.09
CA LEU A 410 -20.81 -26.02 -14.05
C LEU A 410 -19.35 -26.49 -13.86
N ASN A 411 -18.93 -26.72 -12.62
CA ASN A 411 -17.60 -27.26 -12.30
C ASN A 411 -17.37 -28.70 -12.72
N LYS A 412 -18.41 -29.45 -13.12
CA LYS A 412 -18.25 -30.77 -13.75
C LYS A 412 -17.86 -30.69 -15.22
N LEU A 413 -17.91 -29.51 -15.84
CA LEU A 413 -17.51 -29.36 -17.25
C LEU A 413 -15.99 -29.60 -17.42
N PRO A 414 -15.58 -30.28 -18.50
CA PRO A 414 -14.19 -30.70 -18.70
C PRO A 414 -13.21 -29.52 -18.83
N SER A 415 -13.66 -28.39 -19.40
CA SER A 415 -12.83 -27.20 -19.57
C SER A 415 -12.94 -26.26 -18.37
N LYS A 416 -11.81 -26.04 -17.66
CA LYS A 416 -11.71 -25.04 -16.57
C LYS A 416 -12.11 -23.65 -17.03
N LYS A 417 -11.64 -23.25 -18.22
CA LYS A 417 -11.92 -21.94 -18.80
C LYS A 417 -13.41 -21.73 -19.06
N ILE A 418 -14.08 -22.69 -19.71
CA ILE A 418 -15.51 -22.58 -20.02
C ILE A 418 -16.34 -22.57 -18.73
N SER A 419 -16.00 -23.43 -17.77
CA SER A 419 -16.63 -23.47 -16.45
C SER A 419 -16.64 -22.10 -15.77
N TRP A 420 -15.50 -21.39 -15.75
CA TRP A 420 -15.41 -20.06 -15.17
C TRP A 420 -16.25 -19.01 -15.87
N TYR A 421 -16.22 -18.97 -17.21
CA TYR A 421 -17.05 -18.01 -17.95
C TYR A 421 -18.53 -18.20 -17.65
N LEU A 422 -18.99 -19.45 -17.57
CA LEU A 422 -20.39 -19.73 -17.28
C LEU A 422 -20.76 -19.41 -15.83
N VAL A 423 -19.85 -19.68 -14.87
CA VAL A 423 -20.03 -19.30 -13.46
C VAL A 423 -20.13 -17.79 -13.34
N VAL A 424 -19.15 -17.04 -13.88
CA VAL A 424 -19.17 -15.58 -13.85
C VAL A 424 -20.37 -15.00 -14.58
N LEU A 425 -20.77 -15.56 -15.72
CA LEU A 425 -21.96 -15.10 -16.44
C LEU A 425 -23.22 -15.25 -15.58
N LYS A 426 -23.41 -16.43 -14.96
CA LYS A 426 -24.48 -16.67 -13.97
C LYS A 426 -24.39 -15.64 -12.84
N ASP A 427 -23.20 -15.45 -12.27
CA ASP A 427 -23.02 -14.58 -11.12
C ASP A 427 -23.26 -13.11 -11.46
N ILE A 428 -22.92 -12.65 -12.65
CA ILE A 428 -23.29 -11.31 -13.13
C ILE A 428 -24.82 -11.21 -13.21
N CYS A 429 -25.50 -12.23 -13.75
CA CYS A 429 -26.96 -12.25 -13.83
C CYS A 429 -27.65 -12.22 -12.45
N ILE A 430 -26.99 -12.67 -11.39
CA ILE A 430 -27.50 -12.63 -10.01
C ILE A 430 -27.06 -11.35 -9.28
N ALA A 431 -25.78 -11.01 -9.35
CA ALA A 431 -25.15 -9.90 -8.65
C ALA A 431 -25.67 -8.53 -9.11
N VAL A 432 -25.92 -8.36 -10.42
CA VAL A 432 -26.44 -7.08 -10.94
C VAL A 432 -27.82 -6.76 -10.33
N PRO A 433 -28.82 -7.67 -10.35
CA PRO A 433 -30.07 -7.47 -9.61
C PRO A 433 -29.91 -7.29 -8.10
N VAL A 434 -29.00 -8.03 -7.44
CA VAL A 434 -28.72 -7.89 -6.01
C VAL A 434 -28.22 -6.48 -5.67
N LEU A 435 -27.23 -5.97 -6.42
CA LEU A 435 -26.71 -4.61 -6.24
C LEU A 435 -27.71 -3.54 -6.64
N ALA A 436 -28.47 -3.79 -7.72
CA ALA A 436 -29.51 -2.89 -8.17
C ALA A 436 -30.68 -2.81 -7.18
N THR A 437 -30.87 -3.78 -6.28
CA THR A 437 -32.01 -3.79 -5.34
C THR A 437 -32.05 -2.54 -4.47
N VAL A 438 -30.90 -2.06 -3.97
CA VAL A 438 -30.82 -0.81 -3.19
C VAL A 438 -31.21 0.38 -4.06
N ILE A 439 -30.73 0.43 -5.30
CA ILE A 439 -31.02 1.52 -6.25
C ILE A 439 -32.51 1.51 -6.62
N LEU A 440 -33.03 0.37 -7.09
CA LEU A 440 -34.41 0.15 -7.47
C LEU A 440 -35.39 0.49 -6.34
N SER A 441 -35.05 0.07 -5.11
CA SER A 441 -35.82 0.44 -3.91
C SER A 441 -35.72 1.93 -3.58
N SER A 442 -34.58 2.57 -3.83
CA SER A 442 -34.34 3.99 -3.53
C SER A 442 -34.94 4.94 -4.57
N ILE A 443 -35.07 4.52 -5.83
CA ILE A 443 -35.66 5.33 -6.91
C ILE A 443 -37.18 5.16 -7.03
N GLY A 444 -37.80 4.30 -6.22
CA GLY A 444 -39.25 4.19 -6.18
C GLY A 444 -39.89 3.21 -7.16
N ILE A 445 -39.13 2.28 -7.75
CA ILE A 445 -39.73 1.31 -8.69
C ILE A 445 -40.82 0.45 -8.04
N PHE A 446 -40.70 0.21 -6.72
CA PHE A 446 -41.69 -0.54 -5.95
C PHE A 446 -42.79 0.35 -5.35
N ASN A 447 -42.97 1.56 -5.87
CA ASN A 447 -43.97 2.51 -5.40
C ASN A 447 -45.22 2.46 -6.28
N THR A 448 -45.86 1.30 -6.38
CA THR A 448 -47.07 1.12 -7.21
C THR A 448 -48.18 0.51 -6.38
N CYS A 449 -49.44 0.79 -6.69
CA CYS A 449 -50.61 0.19 -6.01
C CYS A 449 -50.46 -1.34 -5.89
N TRP A 450 -49.86 -1.97 -6.90
CA TRP A 450 -49.58 -3.40 -6.93
C TRP A 450 -48.59 -3.83 -5.84
N CYS A 451 -47.45 -3.14 -5.72
CA CYS A 451 -46.42 -3.44 -4.71
C CYS A 451 -46.92 -3.26 -3.29
N TRP A 452 -47.85 -2.33 -3.09
CA TRP A 452 -48.42 -1.97 -1.78
C TRP A 452 -49.59 -2.87 -1.36
N SER A 453 -50.17 -3.67 -2.26
CA SER A 453 -51.48 -4.30 -2.05
C SER A 453 -51.49 -5.72 -1.45
N ALA A 454 -50.31 -6.32 -1.21
CA ALA A 454 -50.18 -7.73 -0.82
C ALA A 454 -50.91 -8.73 -1.75
N ILE A 455 -50.99 -8.38 -3.05
CA ILE A 455 -51.82 -9.07 -4.05
C ILE A 455 -51.57 -10.58 -4.16
N TYR A 456 -50.32 -11.03 -4.06
CA TYR A 456 -49.99 -12.43 -4.29
C TYR A 456 -50.48 -13.36 -3.18
N SER A 457 -50.72 -12.84 -1.98
CA SER A 457 -51.30 -13.61 -0.88
C SER A 457 -52.82 -13.52 -0.78
N ARG A 458 -53.43 -12.44 -1.29
CA ARG A 458 -54.85 -12.13 -1.10
C ARG A 458 -55.71 -12.32 -2.36
N GLY A 459 -55.09 -12.35 -3.53
CA GLY A 459 -55.79 -12.34 -4.81
C GLY A 459 -56.25 -10.93 -5.21
N PHE A 460 -56.51 -10.73 -6.51
CA PHE A 460 -56.78 -9.40 -7.07
C PHE A 460 -58.01 -8.71 -6.44
N ASP A 461 -59.05 -9.48 -6.10
CA ASP A 461 -60.33 -8.94 -5.61
C ASP A 461 -60.33 -8.62 -4.11
N HIS A 462 -59.37 -9.15 -3.34
CA HIS A 462 -59.27 -8.92 -1.88
C HIS A 462 -58.03 -8.12 -1.47
N ALA A 463 -57.20 -7.75 -2.43
CA ALA A 463 -56.01 -6.93 -2.22
C ALA A 463 -56.38 -5.45 -2.11
N PHE A 464 -55.73 -4.74 -1.19
CA PHE A 464 -56.02 -3.34 -0.90
C PHE A 464 -54.77 -2.57 -0.51
N VAL A 465 -54.81 -1.24 -0.66
CA VAL A 465 -53.72 -0.31 -0.35
C VAL A 465 -54.16 0.61 0.77
N ILE A 466 -53.42 0.63 1.87
CA ILE A 466 -53.64 1.61 2.94
C ILE A 466 -52.91 2.90 2.58
N LEU A 467 -53.63 4.02 2.53
CA LEU A 467 -53.07 5.31 2.12
C LEU A 467 -52.23 5.97 3.22
N ASP A 468 -52.59 5.79 4.49
CA ASP A 468 -51.87 6.35 5.63
C ASP A 468 -51.90 5.44 6.87
N PRO A 469 -51.04 4.42 6.95
CA PRO A 469 -50.99 3.49 8.09
C PRO A 469 -50.10 4.03 9.20
N VAL A 470 -50.47 5.17 9.80
CA VAL A 470 -49.68 5.81 10.87
C VAL A 470 -49.50 4.85 12.06
N ASP A 471 -50.59 4.19 12.46
CA ASP A 471 -50.61 3.31 13.63
C ASP A 471 -49.75 2.05 13.41
N GLU A 472 -49.87 1.39 12.26
CA GLU A 472 -49.03 0.24 11.92
C GLU A 472 -47.57 0.65 11.72
N ARG A 473 -47.31 1.84 11.16
CA ARG A 473 -45.95 2.36 10.98
C ARG A 473 -45.27 2.65 12.30
N GLU A 474 -45.97 3.29 13.24
CA GLU A 474 -45.43 3.57 14.58
C GLU A 474 -45.20 2.28 15.36
N ARG A 475 -46.17 1.36 15.34
CA ARG A 475 -46.05 0.06 16.00
C ARG A 475 -44.87 -0.72 15.45
N ASN A 476 -44.79 -0.88 14.13
CA ASN A 476 -43.74 -1.68 13.50
C ASN A 476 -42.38 -0.98 13.62
N GLY A 477 -42.34 0.36 13.52
CA GLY A 477 -41.13 1.17 13.69
C GLY A 477 -40.54 1.13 15.10
N LYS A 478 -41.37 1.15 16.15
CA LYS A 478 -40.91 1.13 17.55
C LYS A 478 -40.64 -0.28 18.09
N THR A 479 -41.34 -1.30 17.59
CA THR A 479 -41.31 -2.65 18.22
C THR A 479 -40.81 -3.75 17.27
N ILE A 480 -41.43 -3.92 16.10
CA ILE A 480 -41.17 -5.07 15.23
C ILE A 480 -39.83 -4.93 14.49
N TYR A 481 -39.63 -3.83 13.76
CA TYR A 481 -38.42 -3.64 12.94
C TYR A 481 -37.13 -3.58 13.77
N PRO A 482 -37.04 -2.83 14.89
CA PRO A 482 -35.84 -2.85 15.74
C PRO A 482 -35.53 -4.25 16.27
N GLY A 483 -36.56 -5.01 16.68
CA GLY A 483 -36.41 -6.38 17.17
C GLY A 483 -35.88 -7.34 16.09
N LEU A 484 -36.45 -7.28 14.88
CA LEU A 484 -36.02 -8.12 13.75
C LEU A 484 -34.62 -7.74 13.25
N VAL A 485 -34.31 -6.45 13.16
CA VAL A 485 -32.98 -5.96 12.80
C VAL A 485 -31.93 -6.38 13.83
N GLY A 486 -32.22 -6.18 15.12
CA GLY A 486 -31.35 -6.61 16.22
C GLY A 486 -31.10 -8.12 16.22
N LEU A 487 -32.15 -8.92 16.00
CA LEU A 487 -32.04 -10.37 15.86
C LEU A 487 -31.17 -10.75 14.65
N CYS A 488 -31.41 -10.15 13.49
CA CYS A 488 -30.62 -10.41 12.27
C CYS A 488 -29.14 -10.12 12.50
N LEU A 489 -28.81 -8.90 12.95
CA LEU A 489 -27.42 -8.48 13.15
C LEU A 489 -26.74 -9.29 14.27
N GLY A 490 -27.47 -9.60 15.35
CA GLY A 490 -26.99 -10.49 16.40
C GLY A 490 -26.66 -11.88 15.88
N LEU A 491 -27.54 -12.47 15.06
CA LEU A 491 -27.29 -13.76 14.42
C LEU A 491 -26.12 -13.70 13.44
N GLN A 492 -25.96 -12.62 12.66
CA GLN A 492 -24.79 -12.43 11.79
C GLN A 492 -23.48 -12.45 12.59
N VAL A 493 -23.44 -11.76 13.73
CA VAL A 493 -22.28 -11.75 14.63
C VAL A 493 -22.02 -13.13 15.23
N VAL A 494 -23.06 -13.84 15.68
CA VAL A 494 -22.94 -15.21 16.21
C VAL A 494 -22.40 -16.17 15.15
N VAL A 495 -22.93 -16.11 13.93
CA VAL A 495 -22.47 -16.93 12.79
C VAL A 495 -21.02 -16.59 12.44
N PHE A 496 -20.66 -15.30 12.41
CA PHE A 496 -19.27 -14.88 12.22
C PHE A 496 -18.34 -15.49 13.28
N PHE A 497 -18.67 -15.40 14.57
CA PHE A 497 -17.85 -15.98 15.63
C PHE A 497 -17.76 -17.50 15.55
N ALA A 498 -18.83 -18.18 15.14
CA ALA A 498 -18.82 -19.62 14.89
C ALA A 498 -17.86 -19.98 13.73
N MET A 499 -17.95 -19.28 12.61
CA MET A 499 -17.04 -19.42 11.46
C MET A 499 -15.59 -19.11 11.85
N HIS A 500 -15.36 -18.00 12.54
CA HIS A 500 -14.04 -17.59 13.00
C HIS A 500 -13.43 -18.62 13.95
N ARG A 501 -14.20 -19.18 14.89
CA ARG A 501 -13.74 -20.24 15.80
C ARG A 501 -13.29 -21.49 15.05
N ILE A 502 -14.03 -21.87 14.00
CA ILE A 502 -13.70 -23.02 13.16
C ILE A 502 -12.44 -22.76 12.32
N MET A 503 -12.28 -21.52 11.83
CA MET A 503 -11.11 -21.13 11.03
C MET A 503 -9.85 -20.86 11.87
N LYS A 504 -10.00 -20.49 13.14
CA LYS A 504 -8.91 -20.02 14.02
C LYS A 504 -7.70 -20.97 14.05
N PRO A 505 -7.85 -22.31 14.15
CA PRO A 505 -6.70 -23.22 14.13
C PRO A 505 -5.87 -23.10 12.85
N GLY A 506 -6.51 -23.13 11.68
CA GLY A 506 -5.81 -22.96 10.40
C GLY A 506 -5.31 -21.54 10.16
N GLY A 507 -6.06 -20.53 10.61
CA GLY A 507 -5.68 -19.12 10.49
C GLY A 507 -4.47 -18.72 11.34
N ARG A 508 -4.27 -19.36 12.51
CA ARG A 508 -3.10 -19.13 13.39
C ARG A 508 -1.77 -19.44 12.72
N LEU A 509 -1.78 -20.28 11.68
CA LEU A 509 -0.59 -20.62 10.91
C LEU A 509 0.10 -19.39 10.30
N PHE A 510 -0.69 -18.41 9.90
CA PHE A 510 -0.22 -17.14 9.33
C PHE A 510 -0.50 -15.94 10.23
N ARG A 511 -0.87 -16.18 11.49
CA ARG A 511 -1.29 -15.14 12.42
C ARG A 511 -0.84 -15.48 13.83
N LEU A 512 0.47 -15.34 14.03
CA LEU A 512 1.10 -15.34 15.33
C LEU A 512 0.74 -14.05 16.08
N ASP A 513 0.57 -14.16 17.40
CA ASP A 513 0.47 -12.97 18.26
C ASP A 513 1.78 -12.17 18.20
N GLU A 514 1.74 -10.86 18.38
CA GLU A 514 2.95 -10.04 18.40
C GLU A 514 3.90 -10.48 19.51
N LYS A 515 3.35 -10.95 20.64
CA LYS A 515 4.14 -11.59 21.72
C LYS A 515 4.83 -12.89 21.27
N GLU A 516 4.15 -13.69 20.44
CA GLU A 516 4.72 -14.93 19.90
C GLU A 516 5.80 -14.62 18.85
N LYS A 517 5.61 -13.60 18.02
CA LYS A 517 6.61 -13.10 17.07
C LYS A 517 7.84 -12.55 17.79
N GLU A 518 7.62 -11.72 18.81
CA GLU A 518 8.68 -11.18 19.66
C GLU A 518 9.46 -12.29 20.37
N ALA A 519 8.76 -13.28 20.93
CA ALA A 519 9.41 -14.45 21.53
C ALA A 519 10.19 -15.29 20.50
N SER A 520 9.64 -15.48 19.29
CA SER A 520 10.32 -16.17 18.20
C SER A 520 11.61 -15.45 17.78
N TYR A 521 11.54 -14.12 17.66
CA TYR A 521 12.65 -13.24 17.30
C TYR A 521 13.75 -13.25 18.38
N ARG A 522 13.38 -13.08 19.66
CA ARG A 522 14.32 -13.14 20.80
C ARG A 522 15.03 -14.50 20.90
N ASN A 523 14.29 -15.60 20.70
CA ASN A 523 14.86 -16.94 20.71
C ASN A 523 15.80 -17.20 19.51
N ALA A 524 15.54 -16.59 18.35
CA ALA A 524 16.40 -16.72 17.18
C ALA A 524 17.70 -15.89 17.29
N HIS A 525 17.71 -14.81 18.09
CA HIS A 525 18.83 -13.88 18.21
C HIS A 525 19.57 -13.99 19.57
N GLY A 526 19.29 -15.02 20.37
CA GLY A 526 20.08 -15.36 21.57
C GLY A 526 19.85 -14.48 22.80
N ASP A 527 18.80 -13.67 22.85
CA ASP A 527 18.56 -12.69 23.93
C ASP A 527 17.75 -13.30 25.11
N GLY A 528 18.17 -14.47 25.56
CA GLY A 528 17.44 -15.29 26.52
C GLY A 528 17.51 -14.78 27.96
N THR A 529 16.45 -14.12 28.42
CA THR A 529 16.02 -14.24 29.83
C THR A 529 14.65 -14.93 29.87
N PRO A 530 14.49 -16.03 30.64
CA PRO A 530 13.22 -16.71 30.73
C PRO A 530 12.33 -15.98 31.74
N ASN A 531 11.38 -15.19 31.27
CA ASN A 531 10.25 -14.75 32.08
C ASN A 531 9.02 -14.51 31.20
N MET A 532 8.26 -15.59 30.96
CA MET A 532 6.81 -15.51 30.88
C MET A 532 6.24 -16.81 31.45
N GLU A 533 5.71 -16.74 32.66
CA GLU A 533 4.77 -17.72 33.19
C GLU A 533 3.58 -17.85 32.21
N PRO A 534 3.18 -19.07 31.84
CA PRO A 534 1.93 -19.29 31.15
C PRO A 534 0.77 -19.30 32.16
N GLU A 535 -0.19 -18.40 32.00
CA GLU A 535 -1.52 -18.53 32.59
C GLU A 535 -2.14 -19.89 32.21
N THR A 536 -2.05 -20.85 33.12
CA THR A 536 -2.70 -22.15 33.01
C THR A 536 -3.95 -22.15 33.88
N LYS A 537 -5.13 -22.00 33.26
CA LYS A 537 -6.37 -22.48 33.86
C LYS A 537 -6.48 -23.98 33.62
N SER A 538 -6.18 -24.74 34.68
CA SER A 538 -6.80 -26.00 35.13
C SER A 538 -7.26 -27.00 34.07
N TYR A 539 -6.67 -28.21 34.07
CA TYR A 539 -7.41 -29.45 34.33
C TYR A 539 -6.46 -30.66 34.57
N TYR A 540 -6.71 -31.33 35.70
CA TYR A 540 -6.28 -32.67 36.17
C TYR A 540 -4.90 -32.90 36.82
N ASN A 541 -5.02 -33.22 38.12
CA ASN A 541 -4.08 -33.90 39.03
C ASN A 541 -3.52 -35.20 38.46
N SER A 542 -2.21 -35.43 38.64
CA SER A 542 -1.67 -36.50 39.51
C SER A 542 -0.14 -36.57 39.43
N SER A 543 0.53 -36.38 40.57
CA SER A 543 1.90 -36.80 40.87
C SER A 543 1.93 -38.29 41.26
N PRO A 544 3.08 -38.93 41.63
CA PRO A 544 4.49 -38.58 41.40
C PRO A 544 5.37 -39.81 41.00
N ARG A 545 6.66 -39.58 40.64
CA ARG A 545 7.86 -40.22 41.25
C ARG A 545 9.12 -40.23 40.34
N GLY A 546 10.15 -39.49 40.82
CA GLY A 546 11.56 -39.93 40.91
C GLY A 546 12.41 -39.90 39.64
N GLY A 547 13.68 -39.51 39.62
CA GLY A 547 14.64 -39.06 40.63
C GLY A 547 16.07 -39.19 40.03
N ARG A 548 17.02 -38.38 40.51
CA ARG A 548 18.51 -38.53 40.44
C ARG A 548 19.16 -38.32 39.05
N ASN A 549 19.98 -37.27 38.86
CA ASN A 549 21.38 -37.02 39.29
C ASN A 549 22.44 -37.56 38.31
N SER A 550 23.24 -36.66 37.71
CA SER A 550 24.72 -36.63 37.63
C SER A 550 25.19 -35.67 36.52
N THR A 551 25.69 -34.45 36.78
CA THR A 551 27.11 -34.05 37.04
C THR A 551 28.16 -34.45 35.98
N SER A 552 28.49 -33.49 35.08
CA SER A 552 29.83 -32.93 34.69
C SER A 552 31.01 -33.85 34.27
N PRO A 553 32.16 -33.36 33.69
CA PRO A 553 32.54 -32.05 33.08
C PRO A 553 33.43 -32.11 31.79
N LEU A 554 33.66 -30.91 31.19
CA LEU A 554 34.88 -30.34 30.56
C LEU A 554 35.77 -31.15 29.57
N LEU A 555 36.09 -30.55 28.40
CA LEU A 555 37.46 -30.31 27.90
C LEU A 555 37.46 -29.59 26.52
N ALA A 556 38.36 -28.62 26.37
CA ALA A 556 38.90 -28.04 25.12
C ALA A 556 40.44 -27.98 25.30
N PRO A 557 41.29 -27.58 24.33
CA PRO A 557 41.13 -27.37 22.87
C PRO A 557 42.22 -28.09 22.03
N GLY A 558 42.15 -28.04 20.69
CA GLY A 558 43.24 -28.51 19.81
C GLY A 558 43.06 -28.16 18.33
N THR A 559 44.11 -27.58 17.75
CA THR A 559 44.30 -27.06 16.38
C THR A 559 44.90 -28.08 15.40
N THR A 560 44.52 -28.05 14.10
CA THR A 560 45.32 -28.42 12.91
C THR A 560 44.51 -28.08 11.63
N GLU A 561 44.95 -27.12 10.80
CA GLU A 561 45.80 -27.22 9.58
C GLU A 561 45.05 -27.38 8.23
N MET A 562 44.98 -26.26 7.51
CA MET A 562 45.29 -25.96 6.09
C MET A 562 45.37 -27.10 5.05
N GLN A 563 44.65 -26.96 3.92
CA GLN A 563 45.22 -27.14 2.56
C GLN A 563 44.33 -26.59 1.42
N ASP A 564 45.04 -26.15 0.38
CA ASP A 564 44.71 -25.28 -0.76
C ASP A 564 43.72 -25.80 -1.82
N LEU A 565 43.19 -24.88 -2.64
CA LEU A 565 42.94 -25.10 -4.08
C LEU A 565 42.76 -23.77 -4.86
N GLU A 566 43.91 -23.28 -5.33
CA GLU A 566 44.27 -22.66 -6.62
C GLU A 566 43.27 -21.83 -7.46
N LEU A 567 43.68 -20.58 -7.70
CA LEU A 567 43.32 -19.74 -8.85
C LEU A 567 44.23 -20.07 -10.06
N PRO A 568 43.77 -19.94 -11.32
CA PRO A 568 44.65 -19.75 -12.46
C PRO A 568 44.77 -18.26 -12.88
N PRO A 569 45.98 -17.75 -13.18
CA PRO A 569 46.21 -16.46 -13.83
C PRO A 569 46.73 -16.66 -15.30
N PRO A 570 47.33 -15.67 -16.00
CA PRO A 570 46.77 -15.04 -17.19
C PRO A 570 47.58 -15.31 -18.48
N ALA A 571 47.08 -14.88 -19.65
CA ALA A 571 47.85 -14.83 -20.89
C ALA A 571 48.17 -13.38 -21.29
N MET A 572 49.47 -13.10 -21.45
CA MET A 572 50.12 -11.86 -21.89
C MET A 572 50.45 -11.90 -23.39
N GLU A 573 50.55 -10.72 -24.02
CA GLU A 573 51.58 -10.31 -25.00
C GLU A 573 51.46 -8.77 -25.18
N ASN A 574 52.39 -7.94 -24.66
CA ASN A 574 53.55 -7.26 -25.31
C ASN A 574 53.18 -6.41 -26.55
N ASP A 575 53.63 -5.16 -26.79
CA ASP A 575 54.90 -4.49 -26.48
C ASP A 575 54.84 -2.94 -26.71
N GLY A 576 55.74 -2.20 -26.03
CA GLY A 576 56.32 -0.90 -26.43
C GLY A 576 55.55 0.38 -26.03
N GLY A 577 56.11 1.44 -25.42
CA GLY A 577 57.48 1.80 -25.03
C GLY A 577 57.64 3.34 -25.07
N PHE A 578 58.22 3.93 -24.00
CA PHE A 578 58.81 5.29 -23.88
C PHE A 578 57.85 6.52 -24.02
N ALA A 579 57.99 7.66 -23.34
CA ALA A 579 58.81 8.15 -22.22
C ALA A 579 58.33 9.59 -21.87
N ASN A 580 58.62 10.04 -20.63
CA ASN A 580 59.10 11.39 -20.25
C ASN A 580 58.43 12.66 -20.84
N GLN A 581 57.83 13.51 -20.00
CA GLN A 581 58.47 14.70 -19.38
C GLN A 581 57.49 15.78 -18.87
N ARG A 582 57.62 15.99 -17.56
CA ARG A 582 57.50 17.17 -16.68
C ARG A 582 57.63 18.60 -17.31
N TRP A 583 57.17 19.59 -16.52
CA TRP A 583 57.41 21.07 -16.53
C TRP A 583 56.33 21.92 -17.25
N THR A 584 55.78 23.06 -16.80
CA THR A 584 55.78 23.87 -15.56
C THR A 584 54.75 25.01 -15.71
N ARG A 585 54.33 25.61 -14.60
CA ARG A 585 53.58 26.90 -14.49
C ARG A 585 54.23 28.06 -15.26
N PRO A 586 53.49 29.16 -15.55
CA PRO A 586 53.49 30.32 -14.62
C PRO A 586 52.14 31.05 -14.47
N SER A 587 51.95 31.68 -13.30
CA SER A 587 51.03 32.82 -13.03
C SER A 587 51.73 34.17 -13.39
N PRO A 588 51.28 35.40 -13.03
CA PRO A 588 50.04 35.87 -12.37
C PRO A 588 49.45 37.23 -12.90
N ARG A 589 48.40 37.74 -12.20
CA ARG A 589 47.85 39.14 -12.12
C ARG A 589 47.01 39.61 -13.31
N ALA A 590 45.93 40.39 -13.18
CA ALA A 590 45.46 41.31 -12.13
C ALA A 590 43.92 41.46 -12.15
N SER A 591 43.35 41.82 -11.00
CA SER A 591 41.99 42.35 -10.77
C SER A 591 41.82 43.79 -11.30
N PRO A 592 40.60 44.33 -11.55
CA PRO A 592 39.84 44.97 -10.45
C PRO A 592 38.28 44.92 -10.52
N SER A 593 37.69 44.99 -9.32
CA SER A 593 36.43 45.65 -8.90
C SER A 593 35.12 45.49 -9.71
N ALA A 594 34.11 44.92 -9.07
CA ALA A 594 32.70 45.21 -9.33
C ALA A 594 32.01 45.68 -8.04
N ALA A 595 31.22 46.73 -8.21
CA ALA A 595 30.62 47.57 -7.19
C ALA A 595 29.35 46.95 -6.55
N HIS A 596 29.03 47.49 -5.37
CA HIS A 596 27.83 47.24 -4.58
C HIS A 596 26.51 47.39 -5.35
N PHE A 597 25.61 46.44 -5.14
CA PHE A 597 24.17 46.68 -5.04
C PHE A 597 23.66 46.00 -3.77
N SER A 598 23.03 46.79 -2.88
CA SER A 598 22.30 46.29 -1.70
C SER A 598 20.89 45.86 -2.11
N PRO A 599 20.32 44.79 -1.53
CA PRO A 599 18.89 44.53 -1.62
C PRO A 599 18.13 45.34 -0.55
N VAL A 600 17.07 46.00 -1.01
CA VAL A 600 16.07 46.71 -0.21
C VAL A 600 15.15 45.71 0.49
N MET A 601 14.76 46.10 1.70
CA MET A 601 13.95 45.40 2.70
C MET A 601 12.72 44.65 2.18
N ALA A 602 12.58 43.38 2.59
CA ALA A 602 11.29 42.72 2.77
C ALA A 602 10.77 43.05 4.17
N SER A 603 9.59 43.66 4.21
CA SER A 603 8.90 44.14 5.40
C SER A 603 8.31 43.00 6.24
N SER A 604 8.44 43.19 7.56
CA SER A 604 7.78 42.53 8.67
C SER A 604 6.33 42.07 8.44
N TRP A 605 6.07 40.79 8.68
CA TRP A 605 4.78 40.29 9.15
C TRP A 605 5.02 39.59 10.50
N GLU A 606 4.56 40.25 11.56
CA GLU A 606 4.43 39.68 12.89
C GLU A 606 3.40 38.55 12.83
N LEU A 607 3.83 37.31 13.03
CA LEU A 607 2.94 36.22 13.44
C LEU A 607 3.00 36.14 14.96
N GLU A 608 1.94 36.62 15.62
CA GLU A 608 1.68 36.39 17.04
C GLU A 608 1.76 34.89 17.34
N SER A 609 2.86 34.47 17.95
CA SER A 609 3.03 33.13 18.50
C SER A 609 2.29 33.02 19.84
N SER A 610 0.97 32.87 19.77
CA SER A 610 0.16 32.43 20.91
C SER A 610 0.04 30.90 20.94
N LEU A 611 1.16 30.21 21.09
CA LEU A 611 1.20 28.82 21.54
C LEU A 611 2.24 28.71 22.65
N ALA A 612 1.74 28.81 23.88
CA ALA A 612 2.50 28.65 25.11
C ALA A 612 3.32 27.36 25.08
N ILE A 613 4.65 27.51 25.13
CA ILE A 613 5.57 26.46 25.51
C ILE A 613 5.26 26.12 26.98
N PRO A 614 4.87 24.88 27.33
CA PRO A 614 4.89 24.47 28.73
C PRO A 614 6.35 24.49 29.18
N THR A 615 6.68 25.46 30.04
CA THR A 615 7.94 25.49 30.77
C THR A 615 7.92 24.34 31.78
N ASP A 616 8.29 23.15 31.33
CA ASP A 616 8.47 22.03 32.24
C ASP A 616 9.78 22.25 33.02
N LYS A 617 9.62 22.88 34.19
CA LYS A 617 10.65 23.02 35.23
C LYS A 617 11.01 21.64 35.78
N ARG A 618 11.80 20.87 35.05
CA ARG A 618 12.61 19.76 35.60
C ARG A 618 13.99 19.67 34.93
N MET A 619 14.72 20.79 34.92
CA MET A 619 16.19 20.76 34.93
C MET A 619 16.67 20.89 36.38
N SER A 620 16.70 19.78 37.11
CA SER A 620 17.59 19.64 38.26
C SER A 620 17.97 18.17 38.45
N SER A 621 19.16 17.82 37.97
CA SER A 621 20.08 16.77 38.44
C SER A 621 20.67 15.91 37.32
N ALA A 622 21.65 16.47 36.61
CA ALA A 622 22.82 15.73 36.13
C ALA A 622 23.92 16.71 35.68
N SER A 623 24.38 17.56 36.60
CA SER A 623 25.73 18.11 36.49
C SER A 623 26.71 16.98 36.80
N LYS A 624 27.06 16.20 35.78
CA LYS A 624 28.36 15.53 35.73
C LYS A 624 29.13 16.15 34.58
N ARG A 625 30.07 17.02 34.94
CA ARG A 625 31.15 17.52 34.08
C ARG A 625 31.63 16.41 33.13
N SER A 626 31.38 16.53 31.84
CA SER A 626 32.16 15.87 30.80
C SER A 626 33.38 16.75 30.47
N GLN A 627 34.27 16.91 31.44
CA GLN A 627 35.65 17.23 31.07
C GLN A 627 36.24 15.94 30.47
N LEU A 628 36.59 16.01 29.19
CA LEU A 628 37.38 15.01 28.46
C LEU A 628 38.48 14.43 29.37
N PRO A 629 38.53 13.11 29.61
CA PRO A 629 39.78 12.48 29.97
C PRO A 629 40.71 12.63 28.76
N ILE A 630 41.79 13.40 28.93
CA ILE A 630 42.91 13.43 27.99
C ILE A 630 43.37 11.98 27.81
N GLY A 631 43.17 11.42 26.62
CA GLY A 631 43.60 10.05 26.27
C GLY A 631 42.50 9.00 26.07
N GLN A 632 41.21 9.37 25.99
CA GLN A 632 40.17 8.39 25.62
C GLN A 632 40.44 7.84 24.20
N THR A 633 40.71 6.55 24.12
CA THR A 633 40.98 5.86 22.85
C THR A 633 39.65 5.30 22.35
N PHE A 634 39.18 5.81 21.20
CA PHE A 634 37.99 5.26 20.55
C PHE A 634 38.30 3.89 19.96
N SER A 635 37.43 2.92 20.19
CA SER A 635 37.46 1.61 19.52
C SER A 635 36.58 1.61 18.28
N PHE A 636 37.07 1.01 17.20
CA PHE A 636 36.26 0.75 16.01
C PHE A 636 35.19 -0.31 16.33
N PRO A 637 33.91 -0.09 15.96
CA PRO A 637 32.88 -1.09 16.19
C PRO A 637 33.10 -2.34 15.33
N VAL A 638 32.45 -3.44 15.69
CA VAL A 638 32.42 -4.63 14.83
C VAL A 638 31.57 -4.33 13.60
N LEU A 639 32.24 -4.12 12.46
CA LEU A 639 31.61 -3.90 11.16
C LEU A 639 32.12 -5.00 10.21
N HIS A 640 31.24 -5.93 9.84
CA HIS A 640 31.64 -7.11 9.06
C HIS A 640 32.12 -6.72 7.66
N GLY A 641 33.34 -7.15 7.32
CA GLY A 641 33.94 -6.88 6.01
C GLY A 641 34.67 -5.54 5.92
N SER A 642 34.84 -4.84 7.05
CA SER A 642 35.54 -3.57 7.14
C SER A 642 36.71 -3.65 8.12
N GLU A 643 37.80 -2.96 7.80
CA GLU A 643 39.01 -2.90 8.62
C GLU A 643 39.35 -1.45 8.94
N LEU A 644 39.70 -1.21 10.21
CA LEU A 644 40.13 0.11 10.64
C LEU A 644 41.49 0.46 10.04
N VAL A 645 41.61 1.64 9.43
CA VAL A 645 42.88 2.21 9.00
C VAL A 645 43.41 3.18 10.06
N SER A 646 42.60 4.16 10.47
CA SER A 646 43.00 5.11 11.52
C SER A 646 41.81 5.75 12.22
N ILE A 647 42.00 6.14 13.49
CA ILE A 647 41.06 6.98 14.24
C ILE A 647 41.84 8.16 14.82
N SER A 648 41.33 9.36 14.62
CA SER A 648 41.86 10.57 15.26
C SER A 648 40.71 11.37 15.87
N ALA A 649 40.97 12.00 17.01
CA ALA A 649 40.00 12.83 17.70
C ALA A 649 40.65 14.13 18.12
N SER A 650 39.97 15.25 17.89
CA SER A 650 40.46 16.58 18.26
C SER A 650 39.31 17.48 18.73
N PRO A 651 39.51 18.25 19.82
CA PRO A 651 38.54 19.27 20.21
C PRO A 651 38.65 20.47 19.26
N VAL A 652 37.52 20.88 18.71
CA VAL A 652 37.35 22.11 17.93
C VAL A 652 36.58 23.10 18.80
N ARG A 653 37.11 24.31 18.94
CA ARG A 653 36.50 25.38 19.76
C ARG A 653 36.20 26.58 18.89
N ASN A 654 35.08 27.24 19.15
CA ASN A 654 34.65 28.48 18.48
C ASN A 654 34.70 28.34 16.95
N TRP A 655 34.15 27.24 16.43
CA TRP A 655 34.07 27.04 14.99
C TRP A 655 33.06 28.04 14.40
N MET A 656 33.53 28.82 13.43
CA MET A 656 32.82 29.95 12.82
C MET A 656 32.85 29.90 11.28
N GLN A 657 33.25 28.77 10.69
CA GLN A 657 33.44 28.64 9.24
C GLN A 657 32.13 28.24 8.54
N TYR A 658 31.07 29.01 8.75
CA TYR A 658 29.76 28.80 8.13
C TYR A 658 29.43 29.92 7.14
N SER A 659 28.51 29.65 6.21
CA SER A 659 27.99 30.66 5.30
C SER A 659 26.87 31.45 5.98
N ASN A 660 27.05 32.76 6.20
CA ASN A 660 26.00 33.63 6.79
C ASN A 660 24.71 33.75 5.95
N PHE A 661 24.62 33.04 4.82
CA PHE A 661 23.54 33.16 3.84
C PHE A 661 22.50 32.04 3.95
N THR A 662 22.69 31.04 4.82
CA THR A 662 21.73 29.93 4.99
C THR A 662 20.93 30.09 6.29
N PRO A 663 19.61 29.78 6.29
CA PRO A 663 18.81 29.76 7.53
C PRO A 663 19.39 28.82 8.60
N GLU A 664 20.05 27.74 8.19
CA GLU A 664 20.75 26.80 9.06
C GLU A 664 21.92 27.46 9.79
N ALA A 665 22.71 28.26 9.09
CA ALA A 665 23.82 29.01 9.67
C ALA A 665 23.37 30.06 10.69
N LEU A 666 22.17 30.64 10.54
CA LEU A 666 21.63 31.61 11.52
C LEU A 666 21.39 31.00 12.91
N LYS A 667 21.35 29.66 13.02
CA LYS A 667 21.23 28.96 14.30
C LYS A 667 22.55 28.91 15.07
N ILE A 668 23.67 29.23 14.43
CA ILE A 668 24.98 29.29 15.07
C ILE A 668 25.08 30.64 15.79
N GLY A 669 25.13 30.59 17.12
CA GLY A 669 25.28 31.79 17.95
C GLY A 669 26.60 32.51 17.68
N SER A 670 26.70 33.77 18.11
CA SER A 670 27.89 34.61 17.90
C SER A 670 29.18 34.08 18.55
N GLU A 671 29.08 33.12 19.46
CA GLU A 671 30.22 32.46 20.11
C GLU A 671 30.75 31.25 19.32
N GLY A 672 30.05 30.86 18.25
CA GLY A 672 30.35 29.68 17.44
C GLY A 672 29.96 28.37 18.12
N ILE A 673 30.33 27.24 17.51
CA ILE A 673 30.11 25.91 18.06
C ILE A 673 31.43 25.29 18.55
N SER A 674 31.35 24.51 19.64
CA SER A 674 32.48 23.77 20.18
C SER A 674 32.14 22.29 20.28
N PHE A 675 32.91 21.44 19.61
CA PHE A 675 32.65 20.01 19.48
C PHE A 675 33.96 19.20 19.44
N CYS A 676 33.89 17.91 19.74
CA CYS A 676 34.96 16.98 19.43
C CYS A 676 34.74 16.45 18.01
N ASN A 677 35.71 16.66 17.12
CA ASN A 677 35.72 16.05 15.80
C ASN A 677 36.48 14.72 15.90
N VAL A 678 35.81 13.62 15.59
CA VAL A 678 36.40 12.28 15.49
C VAL A 678 36.37 11.85 14.02
N THR A 679 37.54 11.69 13.43
CA THR A 679 37.71 11.17 12.07
C THR A 679 38.12 9.71 12.13
N VAL A 680 37.32 8.85 11.52
CA VAL A 680 37.61 7.43 11.31
C VAL A 680 37.84 7.18 9.84
N THR A 681 38.99 6.60 9.51
CA THR A 681 39.28 6.06 8.18
C THR A 681 39.24 4.55 8.25
N TYR A 682 38.48 3.93 7.36
CA TYR A 682 38.38 2.48 7.24
C TYR A 682 38.38 2.05 5.77
N THR A 683 38.63 0.77 5.53
CA THR A 683 38.64 0.17 4.20
C THR A 683 37.79 -1.10 4.21
N HIS A 684 37.33 -1.53 3.05
CA HIS A 684 36.82 -2.88 2.86
C HIS A 684 37.93 -3.72 2.22
N PRO A 685 38.56 -4.66 2.97
CA PRO A 685 39.71 -5.42 2.47
C PRO A 685 39.42 -6.09 1.11
N GLY A 686 40.33 -5.86 0.15
CA GLY A 686 40.21 -6.37 -1.22
C GLY A 686 39.38 -5.49 -2.17
N GLN A 687 38.77 -4.40 -1.70
CA GLN A 687 37.98 -3.49 -2.54
C GLN A 687 38.77 -2.26 -3.03
N GLY A 688 39.92 -1.97 -2.42
CA GLY A 688 40.78 -0.85 -2.82
C GLY A 688 40.15 0.53 -2.56
N ASP A 689 39.23 0.62 -1.60
CA ASP A 689 38.61 1.86 -1.15
C ASP A 689 39.23 2.36 0.17
N SER A 690 39.03 3.64 0.47
CA SER A 690 39.42 4.25 1.74
C SER A 690 38.35 5.28 2.10
N VAL A 691 37.46 4.91 3.02
CA VAL A 691 36.29 5.70 3.36
C VAL A 691 36.54 6.46 4.65
N ASN A 692 36.18 7.75 4.66
CA ASN A 692 36.26 8.59 5.86
C ASN A 692 34.88 8.84 6.44
N VAL A 693 34.80 8.78 7.76
CA VAL A 693 33.65 9.19 8.57
C VAL A 693 34.11 10.27 9.53
N GLN A 694 33.41 11.40 9.55
CA GLN A 694 33.57 12.40 10.59
C GLN A 694 32.35 12.42 11.50
N ALA A 695 32.59 12.27 12.80
CA ALA A 695 31.59 12.42 13.84
C ALA A 695 31.89 13.68 14.67
N TRP A 696 30.96 14.62 14.67
CA TRP A 696 31.01 15.85 15.43
C TRP A 696 30.15 15.69 16.69
N LEU A 697 30.78 15.83 17.86
CA LEU A 697 30.16 15.59 19.17
C LEU A 697 30.17 16.88 19.99
N PRO A 698 29.01 17.52 20.27
CA PRO A 698 28.98 18.75 21.07
C PRO A 698 29.72 18.62 22.40
N LEU A 699 30.68 19.51 22.70
CA LEU A 699 31.42 19.45 23.98
C LEU A 699 30.50 19.78 25.17
N THR A 700 29.43 20.50 24.92
CA THR A 700 28.39 20.87 25.87
C THR A 700 27.02 20.69 25.21
N SER A 701 26.00 20.40 26.02
CA SER A 701 24.60 20.45 25.58
C SER A 701 24.19 19.41 24.52
N TRP A 702 24.78 18.22 24.55
CA TRP A 702 24.24 17.10 23.79
C TRP A 702 22.82 16.76 24.29
N ASN A 703 21.88 16.59 23.36
CA ASN A 703 20.45 16.42 23.61
C ASN A 703 19.99 14.94 23.56
N ASP A 704 20.93 14.01 23.73
CA ASP A 704 20.76 12.56 23.62
C ASP A 704 20.39 12.05 22.21
N ARG A 705 20.53 12.86 21.16
CA ARG A 705 20.17 12.48 19.77
C ARG A 705 21.39 12.37 18.87
N PHE A 706 21.34 11.40 17.96
CA PHE A 706 22.28 11.23 16.86
C PHE A 706 21.64 11.63 15.54
N VAL A 707 22.41 12.19 14.60
CA VAL A 707 21.96 12.49 13.25
C VAL A 707 23.00 12.13 12.19
N GLY A 708 22.60 11.37 11.17
CA GLY A 708 23.38 11.20 9.95
C GLY A 708 23.09 12.31 8.95
N VAL A 709 24.12 12.87 8.33
CA VAL A 709 24.00 13.94 7.34
C VAL A 709 24.36 13.41 5.96
N GLY A 710 23.43 13.54 5.01
CA GLY A 710 23.62 13.16 3.62
C GLY A 710 24.33 14.22 2.78
N GLY A 711 24.74 13.85 1.57
CA GLY A 711 25.44 14.71 0.62
C GLY A 711 24.56 15.36 -0.44
N GLY A 712 25.20 15.86 -1.50
CA GLY A 712 24.56 16.52 -2.64
C GLY A 712 25.32 16.23 -3.94
N GLY A 713 24.61 16.13 -5.06
CA GLY A 713 25.21 15.73 -6.34
C GLY A 713 25.93 14.37 -6.22
N PHE A 714 27.21 14.32 -6.57
CA PHE A 714 28.05 13.13 -6.43
C PHE A 714 28.80 13.04 -5.09
N ALA A 715 28.67 14.02 -4.20
CA ALA A 715 29.22 13.92 -2.85
C ALA A 715 28.35 13.00 -1.98
N THR A 716 28.97 12.06 -1.25
CA THR A 716 28.25 11.17 -0.34
C THR A 716 27.77 11.90 0.91
N GLY A 717 28.53 12.89 1.38
CA GLY A 717 28.30 13.71 2.57
C GLY A 717 29.37 14.79 2.62
N GLU A 718 29.17 15.81 3.43
CA GLU A 718 30.12 16.93 3.57
C GLU A 718 30.61 17.06 5.02
N PHE A 719 31.90 17.31 5.20
CA PHE A 719 32.52 17.40 6.53
C PHE A 719 32.53 18.81 7.13
N THR A 720 32.22 19.85 6.36
CA THR A 720 32.38 21.25 6.76
C THR A 720 31.16 22.13 6.44
N GLY A 721 30.02 21.53 6.11
CA GLY A 721 28.83 22.25 5.65
C GLY A 721 27.99 22.86 6.78
N ASP A 722 27.16 23.85 6.43
CA ASP A 722 26.27 24.54 7.39
C ASP A 722 25.26 23.57 8.06
N ILE A 723 24.87 22.51 7.36
CA ILE A 723 23.92 21.51 7.89
C ILE A 723 24.50 20.81 9.11
N ILE A 724 25.71 20.24 9.01
CA ILE A 724 26.31 19.53 10.15
C ILE A 724 26.59 20.50 11.31
N ALA A 725 27.05 21.72 11.00
CA ALA A 725 27.31 22.74 12.00
C ALA A 725 26.05 23.20 12.76
N SER A 726 24.94 23.43 12.05
CA SER A 726 23.66 23.82 12.66
C SER A 726 23.09 22.71 13.56
N LEU A 727 23.27 21.45 13.18
CA LEU A 727 22.86 20.29 14.00
C LEU A 727 23.69 20.19 15.29
N ILE A 728 24.98 20.52 15.24
CA ILE A 728 25.80 20.65 16.45
C ILE A 728 25.30 21.80 17.34
N ALA A 729 24.94 22.95 16.76
CA ALA A 729 24.40 24.08 17.51
C ALA A 729 23.07 23.72 18.23
N GLU A 730 22.26 22.85 17.63
CA GLU A 730 21.03 22.31 18.22
C GLU A 730 21.26 21.16 19.23
N GLY A 731 22.51 20.76 19.45
CA GLY A 731 22.90 19.75 20.43
C GLY A 731 22.84 18.30 19.94
N TYR A 732 22.75 18.05 18.62
CA TYR A 732 22.86 16.69 18.09
C TYR A 732 24.32 16.23 18.06
N ALA A 733 24.56 14.93 18.26
CA ALA A 733 25.78 14.29 17.77
C ALA A 733 25.58 13.99 16.28
N ALA A 734 26.43 14.50 15.40
CA ALA A 734 26.23 14.42 13.96
C ALA A 734 27.37 13.65 13.28
N ALA A 735 27.07 12.88 12.23
CA ALA A 735 28.08 12.20 11.43
C ALA A 735 27.82 12.31 9.93
N ALA A 736 28.91 12.35 9.16
CA ALA A 736 28.91 12.35 7.69
C ALA A 736 30.02 11.44 7.17
N THR A 737 29.91 11.02 5.90
CA THR A 737 30.93 10.21 5.21
C THR A 737 31.18 10.75 3.81
N ASP A 738 32.42 10.62 3.33
CA ASP A 738 32.79 10.94 1.95
C ASP A 738 32.46 9.79 0.98
N GLY A 739 32.19 8.59 1.49
CA GLY A 739 31.93 7.39 0.67
C GLY A 739 33.16 6.85 -0.06
N GLY A 740 34.36 7.33 0.28
CA GLY A 740 35.62 6.89 -0.33
C GLY A 740 36.08 7.71 -1.54
N HIS A 741 35.50 8.88 -1.76
CA HIS A 741 35.89 9.82 -2.83
C HIS A 741 35.80 11.28 -2.35
N ASP A 742 36.41 12.22 -3.07
CA ASP A 742 36.46 13.62 -2.63
C ASP A 742 35.06 14.26 -2.67
N TYR A 743 34.52 14.59 -1.49
CA TYR A 743 33.21 15.23 -1.36
C TYR A 743 33.14 16.63 -1.98
N ARG A 744 34.29 17.29 -2.22
CA ARG A 744 34.35 18.63 -2.83
C ARG A 744 34.02 18.61 -4.32
N GLU A 745 34.02 17.44 -4.94
CA GLU A 745 33.68 17.24 -6.35
C GLU A 745 32.18 16.96 -6.54
N ALA A 746 31.30 17.70 -5.87
CA ALA A 746 29.86 17.38 -5.86
C ALA A 746 29.18 17.43 -7.25
N LEU A 747 29.75 18.12 -8.24
CA LEU A 747 29.17 18.25 -9.58
C LEU A 747 29.76 17.28 -10.61
N THR A 748 30.80 16.53 -10.25
CA THR A 748 31.53 15.63 -11.15
C THR A 748 31.80 14.30 -10.46
N ALA A 749 31.97 13.22 -11.22
CA ALA A 749 32.24 11.90 -10.66
C ALA A 749 33.50 11.27 -11.24
N PRO A 750 34.71 11.86 -11.07
CA PRO A 750 35.94 11.29 -11.62
C PRO A 750 36.29 9.93 -10.99
N TRP A 751 35.75 9.64 -9.80
CA TRP A 751 35.88 8.36 -9.11
C TRP A 751 35.03 7.24 -9.73
N ALA A 752 34.08 7.56 -10.61
CA ALA A 752 33.09 6.63 -11.16
C ALA A 752 33.70 5.52 -12.03
N LEU A 753 34.85 5.77 -12.63
CA LEU A 753 35.57 4.84 -13.49
C LEU A 753 36.94 4.51 -12.90
N VAL A 754 37.33 3.24 -12.95
CA VAL A 754 38.72 2.82 -12.69
C VAL A 754 39.59 3.12 -13.91
N SER A 755 39.00 2.94 -15.09
CA SER A 755 39.57 3.28 -16.40
C SER A 755 38.42 3.43 -17.41
N PRO A 756 38.65 4.03 -18.60
CA PRO A 756 37.61 4.08 -19.64
C PRO A 756 37.00 2.69 -19.90
N GLY A 757 35.67 2.62 -19.95
CA GLY A 757 34.90 1.37 -20.07
C GLY A 757 34.64 0.61 -18.77
N ASN A 758 35.33 0.93 -17.67
CA ASN A 758 35.33 0.12 -16.44
C ASN A 758 34.83 0.93 -15.22
N ILE A 759 33.59 0.67 -14.80
CA ILE A 759 32.98 1.29 -13.62
C ILE A 759 33.69 0.87 -12.34
N ASN A 760 33.97 1.84 -11.46
CA ASN A 760 34.39 1.59 -10.10
C ASN A 760 33.19 1.20 -9.23
N TRP A 761 32.86 -0.10 -9.26
CA TRP A 761 31.70 -0.63 -8.54
C TRP A 761 31.78 -0.45 -7.03
N ASN A 762 32.97 -0.48 -6.44
CA ASN A 762 33.13 -0.38 -4.99
C ASN A 762 32.76 1.02 -4.50
N LEU A 763 33.31 2.07 -5.12
CA LEU A 763 32.94 3.45 -4.80
C LEU A 763 31.48 3.77 -5.17
N LEU A 764 30.96 3.19 -6.25
CA LEU A 764 29.54 3.32 -6.58
C LEU A 764 28.63 2.69 -5.52
N ILE A 765 28.99 1.52 -4.98
CA ILE A 765 28.27 0.85 -3.89
C ILE A 765 28.33 1.68 -2.60
N ASN A 766 29.49 2.24 -2.27
CA ASN A 766 29.67 3.13 -1.12
C ASN A 766 28.78 4.38 -1.24
N PHE A 767 28.85 5.09 -2.38
CA PHE A 767 27.98 6.23 -2.69
C PHE A 767 26.50 5.86 -2.61
N SER A 768 26.15 4.66 -3.10
CA SER A 768 24.76 4.21 -3.18
C SER A 768 24.16 3.93 -1.82
N TYR A 769 24.81 3.10 -0.99
CA TYR A 769 24.22 2.65 0.28
C TYR A 769 25.22 2.20 1.35
N LEU A 770 26.40 1.65 1.01
CA LEU A 770 27.19 0.89 1.99
C LEU A 770 27.83 1.81 3.03
N ALA A 771 28.60 2.80 2.58
CA ALA A 771 29.25 3.77 3.44
C ALA A 771 28.25 4.57 4.30
N LEU A 772 26.99 4.71 3.86
CA LEU A 772 25.94 5.37 4.65
C LEU A 772 25.66 4.60 5.94
N HIS A 773 25.48 3.28 5.83
CA HIS A 773 25.24 2.40 6.97
C HIS A 773 26.46 2.32 7.89
N ASP A 774 27.64 2.14 7.30
CA ASP A 774 28.89 2.07 8.04
C ASP A 774 29.11 3.35 8.86
N MET A 775 28.87 4.52 8.25
CA MET A 775 28.90 5.82 8.92
C MET A 775 27.91 5.88 10.08
N THR A 776 26.69 5.36 9.91
CA THR A 776 25.69 5.30 10.98
C THR A 776 26.17 4.45 12.15
N VAL A 777 26.68 3.25 11.89
CA VAL A 777 27.16 2.31 12.93
C VAL A 777 28.37 2.90 13.66
N ILE A 778 29.35 3.44 12.91
CA ILE A 778 30.55 4.09 13.45
C ILE A 778 30.16 5.33 14.27
N GLY A 779 29.33 6.21 13.74
CA GLY A 779 28.91 7.45 14.40
C GLY A 779 28.15 7.21 15.71
N LYS A 780 27.22 6.25 15.73
CA LYS A 780 26.51 5.86 16.96
C LYS A 780 27.44 5.25 18.01
N SER A 781 28.37 4.39 17.60
CA SER A 781 29.37 3.79 18.49
C SER A 781 30.29 4.85 19.10
N ILE A 782 30.79 5.79 18.30
CA ILE A 782 31.60 6.92 18.78
C ILE A 782 30.82 7.78 19.78
N THR A 783 29.55 8.06 19.46
CA THR A 783 28.66 8.83 20.33
C THR A 783 28.48 8.14 21.69
N GLU A 784 28.23 6.82 21.68
CA GLU A 784 28.11 6.02 22.91
C GLU A 784 29.40 6.03 23.74
N GLN A 785 30.55 5.84 23.11
CA GLN A 785 31.85 5.85 23.79
C GLN A 785 32.17 7.22 24.42
N PHE A 786 31.82 8.31 23.73
CA PHE A 786 32.12 9.66 24.18
C PHE A 786 31.24 10.10 25.36
N TYR A 787 29.93 9.86 25.29
CA TYR A 787 29.00 10.27 26.34
C TYR A 787 28.76 9.21 27.42
N GLY A 788 29.25 7.98 27.21
CA GLY A 788 29.02 6.85 28.11
C GLY A 788 27.59 6.31 28.07
N GLN A 789 26.80 6.71 27.06
CA GLN A 789 25.41 6.29 26.86
C GLN A 789 25.03 6.31 25.37
N LYS A 790 24.19 5.37 24.95
CA LYS A 790 23.68 5.31 23.57
C LYS A 790 22.81 6.53 23.25
N PRO A 791 22.80 7.02 21.99
CA PRO A 791 21.78 7.95 21.53
C PRO A 791 20.39 7.37 21.82
N ARG A 792 19.51 8.18 22.41
CA ARG A 792 18.12 7.79 22.68
C ARG A 792 17.30 7.71 21.40
N TYR A 793 17.59 8.58 20.43
CA TYR A 793 16.99 8.60 19.10
C TYR A 793 18.05 8.91 18.04
N SER A 794 17.85 8.38 16.84
CA SER A 794 18.73 8.54 15.69
C SER A 794 17.94 9.09 14.51
N TYR A 795 18.44 10.16 13.88
CA TYR A 795 17.77 10.82 12.76
C TYR A 795 18.64 10.84 11.50
N TRP A 796 18.02 10.94 10.32
CA TRP A 796 18.70 11.28 9.07
C TRP A 796 18.28 12.67 8.60
N ASN A 797 19.23 13.46 8.10
CA ASN A 797 18.96 14.74 7.45
C ASN A 797 19.71 14.84 6.10
N GLY A 798 18.97 14.97 5.00
CA GLY A 798 19.56 15.28 3.70
C GLY A 798 18.52 15.70 2.64
N CYS A 799 18.95 16.55 1.69
CA CYS A 799 18.18 16.90 0.49
C CYS A 799 18.89 16.41 -0.77
N SER A 800 18.19 16.25 -1.89
CA SER A 800 18.75 15.86 -3.18
C SER A 800 19.36 14.46 -3.10
N THR A 801 20.66 14.29 -3.32
CA THR A 801 21.39 13.03 -3.08
C THR A 801 21.22 12.59 -1.63
N GLY A 802 21.29 13.48 -0.65
CA GLY A 802 21.00 13.21 0.76
C GLY A 802 19.57 12.72 1.02
N GLY A 803 18.61 13.21 0.24
CA GLY A 803 17.23 12.72 0.29
C GLY A 803 17.12 11.30 -0.28
N ARG A 804 17.79 11.02 -1.41
CA ARG A 804 17.91 9.66 -1.97
C ARG A 804 18.57 8.71 -0.97
N GLN A 805 19.65 9.14 -0.34
CA GLN A 805 20.39 8.38 0.67
C GLN A 805 19.50 8.08 1.88
N GLY A 806 18.75 9.07 2.38
CA GLY A 806 17.77 8.88 3.45
C GLY A 806 16.72 7.82 3.12
N LEU A 807 16.15 7.87 1.91
CA LEU A 807 15.22 6.84 1.45
C LEU A 807 15.90 5.48 1.23
N MET A 808 17.17 5.45 0.84
CA MET A 808 17.94 4.22 0.66
C MET A 808 18.21 3.51 1.99
N VAL A 809 18.64 4.24 3.02
CA VAL A 809 18.82 3.67 4.36
C VAL A 809 17.48 3.24 4.95
N ALA A 810 16.38 3.97 4.70
CA ALA A 810 15.04 3.53 5.08
C ALA A 810 14.65 2.18 4.45
N GLN A 811 15.02 1.95 3.19
CA GLN A 811 14.67 0.73 2.45
C GLN A 811 15.58 -0.45 2.78
N ARG A 812 16.88 -0.21 2.99
CA ARG A 812 17.91 -1.25 3.07
C ARG A 812 18.39 -1.52 4.50
N TYR A 813 18.33 -0.50 5.35
CA TYR A 813 18.78 -0.54 6.74
C TYR A 813 17.74 0.14 7.66
N PRO A 814 16.51 -0.42 7.74
CA PRO A 814 15.38 0.25 8.41
C PRO A 814 15.61 0.52 9.90
N ASN A 815 16.58 -0.15 10.53
CA ASN A 815 16.92 0.02 11.94
C ASN A 815 17.97 1.10 12.20
N ASP A 816 18.51 1.73 11.15
CA ASP A 816 19.55 2.74 11.27
C ASP A 816 19.01 4.06 11.84
N TYR A 817 17.73 4.39 11.64
CA TYR A 817 17.16 5.68 12.02
C TYR A 817 15.71 5.56 12.50
N ASP A 818 15.37 6.28 13.57
CA ASP A 818 14.02 6.43 14.11
C ASP A 818 13.20 7.47 13.34
N GLY A 819 13.87 8.44 12.70
CA GLY A 819 13.24 9.47 11.88
C GLY A 819 14.12 9.92 10.72
N ILE A 820 13.54 10.16 9.55
CA ILE A 820 14.28 10.50 8.33
C ILE A 820 13.67 11.75 7.70
N LEU A 821 14.46 12.81 7.62
CA LEU A 821 14.18 13.99 6.80
C LEU A 821 14.85 13.81 5.44
N ALA A 822 14.06 13.40 4.44
CA ALA A 822 14.48 13.22 3.06
C ALA A 822 13.89 14.32 2.17
N GLY A 823 14.61 15.42 2.03
CA GLY A 823 14.22 16.54 1.17
C GLY A 823 14.50 16.26 -0.30
N CYS A 824 13.65 16.77 -1.19
CA CYS A 824 13.88 16.82 -2.64
C CYS A 824 14.60 15.58 -3.25
N PRO A 825 14.17 14.34 -2.94
CA PRO A 825 15.04 13.16 -3.04
C PRO A 825 15.34 12.76 -4.49
N ALA A 826 16.61 12.65 -4.85
CA ALA A 826 17.09 12.26 -6.18
C ALA A 826 16.97 10.74 -6.45
N ILE A 827 15.77 10.19 -6.27
CA ILE A 827 15.44 8.77 -6.51
C ILE A 827 15.39 8.46 -8.00
N ASN A 828 15.51 7.17 -8.36
CA ASN A 828 15.65 6.71 -9.75
C ASN A 828 16.76 7.49 -10.48
N THR A 829 17.92 7.59 -9.83
CA THR A 829 19.07 8.38 -10.30
C THR A 829 19.46 8.10 -11.75
N PRO A 830 19.40 6.85 -12.28
CA PRO A 830 19.68 6.60 -13.70
C PRO A 830 18.78 7.40 -14.65
N GLU A 831 17.46 7.37 -14.44
CA GLU A 831 16.51 8.10 -15.27
C GLU A 831 16.55 9.61 -14.99
N HIS A 832 16.66 10.00 -13.71
CA HIS A 832 16.73 11.41 -13.32
C HIS A 832 17.96 12.13 -13.90
N ALA A 833 19.15 11.53 -13.78
CA ALA A 833 20.40 12.16 -14.20
C ALA A 833 20.49 12.32 -15.72
N VAL A 834 19.98 11.34 -16.49
CA VAL A 834 19.84 11.48 -17.94
C VAL A 834 18.76 12.52 -18.26
N GLY A 835 17.61 12.46 -17.60
CA GLY A 835 16.47 13.36 -17.79
C GLY A 835 16.80 14.86 -17.67
N ILE A 836 17.75 15.23 -16.82
CA ILE A 836 18.27 16.60 -16.68
C ILE A 836 18.75 17.19 -18.02
N LEU A 837 19.25 16.35 -18.93
CA LEU A 837 19.80 16.79 -20.22
C LEU A 837 18.74 17.02 -21.29
N TRP A 838 17.48 16.64 -21.05
CA TRP A 838 16.45 16.66 -22.08
C TRP A 838 16.28 18.03 -22.78
N PRO A 839 16.23 19.18 -22.08
CA PRO A 839 16.14 20.48 -22.75
C PRO A 839 17.34 20.79 -23.65
N GLN A 840 18.54 20.34 -23.28
CA GLN A 840 19.76 20.53 -24.06
C GLN A 840 19.76 19.69 -25.34
N VAL A 841 19.25 18.45 -25.26
CA VAL A 841 19.05 17.58 -26.44
C VAL A 841 18.06 18.20 -27.40
N VAL A 842 16.96 18.76 -26.89
CA VAL A 842 15.95 19.45 -27.71
C VAL A 842 16.55 20.68 -28.40
N MET A 843 17.27 21.55 -27.66
CA MET A 843 18.00 22.68 -28.25
C MET A 843 18.95 22.24 -29.37
N GLY A 844 19.76 21.21 -29.11
CA GLY A 844 20.69 20.65 -30.09
C GLY A 844 19.99 20.13 -31.35
N SER A 845 18.86 19.42 -31.18
CA SER A 845 18.07 18.90 -32.30
C SER A 845 17.42 19.99 -33.16
N MET A 846 17.07 21.12 -32.55
CA MET A 846 16.47 22.27 -33.22
C MET A 846 17.51 23.21 -33.82
N GLY A 847 18.78 23.11 -33.37
CA GLY A 847 19.83 24.06 -33.73
C GLY A 847 19.59 25.47 -33.16
N TYR A 848 18.80 25.59 -32.10
CA TYR A 848 18.44 26.86 -31.47
C TYR A 848 18.69 26.83 -29.97
N PHE A 849 19.43 27.83 -29.48
CA PHE A 849 19.79 28.01 -28.08
C PHE A 849 19.27 29.39 -27.64
N PRO A 850 18.15 29.47 -26.91
CA PRO A 850 17.56 30.74 -26.49
C PRO A 850 18.51 31.51 -25.56
N PRO A 851 18.61 32.85 -25.66
CA PRO A 851 19.23 33.65 -24.59
C PRO A 851 18.43 33.50 -23.29
N SER A 852 19.10 33.58 -22.14
CA SER A 852 18.45 33.27 -20.85
C SER A 852 17.23 34.14 -20.54
N CYS A 853 17.30 35.42 -20.89
CA CYS A 853 16.21 36.39 -20.75
C CYS A 853 14.91 35.97 -21.46
N GLU A 854 14.98 35.20 -22.55
CA GLU A 854 13.80 34.74 -23.29
C GLU A 854 13.08 33.61 -22.55
N LEU A 855 13.84 32.66 -22.00
CA LEU A 855 13.28 31.60 -21.16
C LEU A 855 12.74 32.16 -19.84
N GLU A 856 13.42 33.16 -19.27
CA GLU A 856 12.95 33.90 -18.08
C GLU A 856 11.64 34.64 -18.37
N ALA A 857 11.51 35.27 -19.54
CA ALA A 857 10.24 35.88 -19.95
C ALA A 857 9.12 34.85 -20.03
N ILE A 858 9.35 33.67 -20.63
CA ILE A 858 8.35 32.59 -20.68
C ILE A 858 7.96 32.10 -19.27
N VAL A 859 8.92 31.97 -18.36
CA VAL A 859 8.66 31.58 -16.96
C VAL A 859 7.84 32.65 -16.25
N ALA A 860 8.15 33.93 -16.45
CA ALA A 860 7.40 35.05 -15.87
C ALA A 860 5.95 35.07 -16.35
N GLU A 861 5.71 34.80 -17.64
CA GLU A 861 4.36 34.65 -18.18
C GLU A 861 3.60 33.47 -17.57
N ALA A 862 4.30 32.36 -17.33
CA ALA A 862 3.71 31.19 -16.68
C ALA A 862 3.31 31.48 -15.23
N ILE A 863 4.15 32.22 -14.49
CA ILE A 863 3.84 32.68 -13.12
C ILE A 863 2.63 33.61 -13.16
N GLU A 864 2.65 34.67 -13.96
CA GLU A 864 1.52 35.62 -14.05
C GLU A 864 0.20 34.92 -14.41
N ALA A 865 0.24 33.89 -15.27
CA ALA A 865 -0.95 33.13 -15.65
C ALA A 865 -1.46 32.16 -14.58
N CYS A 866 -0.61 31.75 -13.62
CA CYS A 866 -0.90 30.63 -12.72
C CYS A 866 -0.80 30.95 -11.22
N ASP A 867 -0.26 32.10 -10.84
CA ASP A 867 -0.09 32.59 -9.46
C ASP A 867 -1.41 32.50 -8.68
N GLU A 868 -2.46 33.19 -9.15
CA GLU A 868 -3.76 33.27 -8.43
C GLU A 868 -4.56 31.93 -8.37
N LEU A 869 -4.06 30.83 -8.94
CA LEU A 869 -4.78 29.54 -8.97
C LEU A 869 -4.89 28.86 -7.60
N ASP A 870 -4.07 29.26 -6.63
CA ASP A 870 -4.19 28.88 -5.23
C ASP A 870 -5.01 29.88 -4.39
N GLY A 871 -5.43 30.99 -4.99
CA GLY A 871 -6.24 32.04 -4.36
C GLY A 871 -5.43 33.21 -3.79
N LEU A 872 -4.12 33.23 -4.00
CA LEU A 872 -3.23 34.32 -3.61
C LEU A 872 -2.41 34.78 -4.83
N LYS A 873 -2.25 36.09 -5.00
CA LYS A 873 -1.38 36.66 -6.05
C LYS A 873 -0.10 37.19 -5.39
N ASP A 874 0.90 36.33 -5.25
CA ASP A 874 2.16 36.64 -4.55
C ASP A 874 3.42 36.32 -5.37
N GLY A 875 3.25 35.97 -6.65
CA GLY A 875 4.32 35.57 -7.55
C GLY A 875 4.76 34.11 -7.38
N VAL A 876 3.98 33.28 -6.67
CA VAL A 876 4.30 31.87 -6.39
C VAL A 876 3.19 30.97 -6.90
N ILE A 877 3.55 29.95 -7.69
CA ILE A 877 2.59 28.92 -8.09
C ILE A 877 2.52 27.85 -6.98
N ALA A 878 1.67 28.03 -5.96
CA ALA A 878 1.53 27.05 -4.88
C ALA A 878 0.61 25.87 -5.24
N ALA A 879 -0.17 25.99 -6.33
CA ALA A 879 -0.99 24.91 -6.90
C ALA A 879 -0.54 24.50 -8.33
N PRO A 880 0.71 23.98 -8.51
CA PRO A 880 1.28 23.71 -9.83
C PRO A 880 0.45 22.74 -10.69
N ASP A 881 -0.26 21.78 -10.08
CA ASP A 881 -1.12 20.84 -10.81
C ASP A 881 -2.33 21.51 -11.50
N ARG A 882 -2.73 22.69 -11.02
CA ARG A 882 -3.82 23.50 -11.61
C ARG A 882 -3.33 24.36 -12.75
N CYS A 883 -2.04 24.67 -12.82
CA CYS A 883 -1.47 25.46 -13.89
C CYS A 883 -1.54 24.70 -15.22
N LYS A 884 -2.34 25.22 -16.17
CA LYS A 884 -2.47 24.68 -17.54
C LYS A 884 -1.85 25.61 -18.59
N PHE A 885 -0.92 26.46 -18.16
CA PHE A 885 -0.19 27.34 -19.05
C PHE A 885 0.55 26.55 -20.13
N ASP A 886 0.37 26.97 -21.38
CA ASP A 886 1.08 26.42 -22.53
C ASP A 886 1.99 27.53 -23.09
N PRO A 887 3.32 27.35 -23.08
CA PRO A 887 4.25 28.40 -23.52
C PRO A 887 4.08 28.80 -24.99
N MET A 888 3.41 27.98 -25.81
CA MET A 888 3.10 28.38 -27.19
C MET A 888 2.11 29.54 -27.28
N ASN A 889 1.31 29.79 -26.23
CA ASN A 889 0.34 30.88 -26.21
C ASN A 889 1.00 32.26 -26.09
N VAL A 890 2.28 32.33 -25.74
CA VAL A 890 3.02 33.60 -25.56
C VAL A 890 4.03 33.89 -26.68
N VAL A 891 4.06 33.05 -27.72
CA VAL A 891 4.88 33.32 -28.91
C VAL A 891 4.50 34.66 -29.52
N GLY A 892 5.50 35.48 -29.82
CA GLY A 892 5.34 36.84 -30.33
C GLY A 892 5.12 37.91 -29.26
N LYS A 893 4.94 37.54 -27.98
CA LYS A 893 4.87 38.52 -26.89
C LYS A 893 6.22 39.23 -26.75
N THR A 894 6.18 40.55 -26.58
CA THR A 894 7.39 41.38 -26.42
C THR A 894 7.91 41.33 -24.99
N PHE A 895 9.23 41.23 -24.84
CA PHE A 895 9.93 41.31 -23.56
C PHE A 895 11.20 42.15 -23.70
N ASP A 896 11.75 42.59 -22.57
CA ASP A 896 13.04 43.30 -22.51
C ASP A 896 14.15 42.31 -22.17
N CYS A 897 15.20 42.27 -22.99
CA CYS A 897 16.41 41.52 -22.73
C CYS A 897 17.57 42.51 -22.65
N ASN A 898 17.96 42.89 -21.43
CA ASN A 898 19.04 43.83 -21.17
C ASN A 898 18.92 45.17 -21.95
N GLY A 899 17.72 45.73 -21.99
CA GLY A 899 17.42 46.99 -22.69
C GLY A 899 17.13 46.84 -24.19
N ILE A 900 17.17 45.63 -24.72
CA ILE A 900 16.80 45.31 -26.11
C ILE A 900 15.41 44.68 -26.11
N LYS A 901 14.47 45.31 -26.84
CA LYS A 901 13.14 44.72 -27.04
C LYS A 901 13.23 43.53 -27.99
N ALA A 902 12.84 42.36 -27.51
CA ALA A 902 12.76 41.11 -28.25
C ALA A 902 11.34 40.54 -28.18
N THR A 903 11.08 39.48 -28.97
CA THR A 903 9.81 38.75 -28.97
C THR A 903 10.06 37.29 -28.70
N ILE A 904 9.20 36.65 -27.91
CA ILE A 904 9.30 35.21 -27.62
C ILE A 904 9.18 34.43 -28.93
N SER A 905 10.21 33.64 -29.24
CA SER A 905 10.29 32.77 -30.42
C SER A 905 9.46 31.51 -30.26
N THR A 906 9.13 30.89 -31.40
CA THR A 906 8.45 29.59 -31.43
C THR A 906 9.36 28.52 -30.81
N GLU A 907 10.65 28.61 -31.08
CA GLU A 907 11.67 27.67 -30.67
C GLU A 907 11.89 27.70 -29.15
N ALA A 908 12.01 28.88 -28.54
CA ALA A 908 12.12 29.01 -27.09
C ALA A 908 10.86 28.48 -26.37
N ALA A 909 9.67 28.75 -26.91
CA ALA A 909 8.42 28.22 -26.38
C ALA A 909 8.35 26.68 -26.47
N GLN A 910 8.85 26.08 -27.57
CA GLN A 910 8.96 24.62 -27.70
C GLN A 910 9.94 24.00 -26.72
N ILE A 911 11.09 24.64 -26.49
CA ILE A 911 12.09 24.19 -25.50
C ILE A 911 11.53 24.27 -24.08
N ALA A 912 10.86 25.37 -23.72
CA ALA A 912 10.18 25.50 -22.43
C ALA A 912 9.10 24.42 -22.25
N ARG A 913 8.30 24.18 -23.29
CA ARG A 913 7.31 23.10 -23.29
C ARG A 913 7.96 21.74 -23.08
N ALA A 914 9.06 21.45 -23.77
CA ALA A 914 9.77 20.18 -23.64
C ALA A 914 10.35 19.98 -22.24
N ALA A 915 10.85 21.05 -21.59
CA ALA A 915 11.31 21.01 -20.21
C ALA A 915 10.17 20.69 -19.22
N TRP A 916 9.00 21.33 -19.37
CA TRP A 916 7.86 21.10 -18.47
C TRP A 916 7.07 19.82 -18.75
N GLN A 917 7.10 19.34 -19.99
CA GLN A 917 6.44 18.08 -20.39
C GLN A 917 7.31 16.85 -20.09
N GLY A 918 8.63 16.99 -20.23
CA GLY A 918 9.57 15.87 -20.19
C GLY A 918 9.60 15.06 -21.51
N PRO A 919 10.52 14.09 -21.62
CA PRO A 919 10.70 13.29 -22.83
C PRO A 919 9.53 12.33 -23.09
N LEU A 920 9.12 12.24 -24.35
CA LEU A 920 8.11 11.31 -24.84
C LEU A 920 8.73 10.33 -25.85
N THR A 921 8.32 9.06 -25.81
CA THR A 921 8.63 8.08 -26.88
C THR A 921 7.92 8.47 -28.18
N GLU A 922 8.33 7.91 -29.33
CA GLU A 922 7.64 8.07 -30.62
C GLU A 922 6.13 7.77 -30.57
N GLY A 923 5.70 6.85 -29.68
CA GLY A 923 4.29 6.50 -29.46
C GLY A 923 3.54 7.45 -28.50
N GLY A 924 4.13 8.59 -28.12
CA GLY A 924 3.52 9.61 -27.24
C GLY A 924 3.50 9.25 -25.74
N LYS A 925 4.13 8.15 -25.33
CA LYS A 925 4.24 7.76 -23.92
C LYS A 925 5.38 8.52 -23.23
N SER A 926 5.13 9.08 -22.04
CA SER A 926 6.17 9.70 -21.22
C SER A 926 7.25 8.67 -20.81
N PHE A 927 8.51 9.05 -21.02
CA PHE A 927 9.70 8.31 -20.61
C PHE A 927 10.16 8.78 -19.22
N TRP A 928 10.14 10.09 -18.99
CA TRP A 928 10.42 10.73 -17.71
C TRP A 928 9.49 11.95 -17.54
N HIS A 929 9.27 12.40 -16.31
CA HIS A 929 8.43 13.56 -16.05
C HIS A 929 9.18 14.86 -16.36
N GLY A 930 8.45 15.89 -16.78
CA GLY A 930 8.98 17.25 -16.87
C GLY A 930 8.93 17.99 -15.54
N TYR A 931 9.47 19.21 -15.54
CA TYR A 931 9.47 20.08 -14.37
C TYR A 931 8.12 20.78 -14.20
N PRO A 932 7.65 21.03 -12.96
CA PRO A 932 6.46 21.85 -12.74
C PRO A 932 6.55 23.20 -13.46
N VAL A 933 5.45 23.62 -14.06
CA VAL A 933 5.37 24.94 -14.72
C VAL A 933 5.71 26.03 -13.71
N GLY A 934 6.48 27.04 -14.14
CA GLY A 934 7.03 28.09 -13.26
C GLY A 934 8.38 27.76 -12.63
N THR A 935 8.88 26.51 -12.75
CA THR A 935 10.27 26.19 -12.40
C THR A 935 11.23 27.03 -13.25
N PRO A 936 12.21 27.74 -12.66
CA PRO A 936 13.24 28.45 -13.41
C PRO A 936 13.97 27.52 -14.38
N LEU A 937 14.01 27.91 -15.66
CA LEU A 937 14.66 27.14 -16.72
C LEU A 937 16.15 27.51 -16.90
N THR A 938 16.54 28.69 -16.41
CA THR A 938 17.91 29.22 -16.41
C THR A 938 18.35 29.56 -14.98
N GLY A 939 19.67 29.57 -14.74
CA GLY A 939 20.27 29.86 -13.43
C GLY A 939 21.27 28.79 -12.98
N PRO A 940 21.87 28.93 -11.78
CA PRO A 940 23.02 28.14 -11.35
C PRO A 940 22.85 26.61 -11.41
N ILE A 941 21.63 26.12 -11.14
CA ILE A 941 21.29 24.69 -11.14
C ILE A 941 20.14 24.34 -12.11
N ALA A 942 19.91 25.17 -13.12
CA ALA A 942 18.82 24.97 -14.08
C ALA A 942 19.22 24.09 -15.28
N VAL A 943 18.20 23.59 -15.99
CA VAL A 943 18.37 22.53 -17.00
C VAL A 943 18.48 23.04 -18.44
N ALA A 944 18.04 24.26 -18.70
CA ALA A 944 18.02 24.89 -20.02
C ALA A 944 18.99 26.08 -20.10
N ASN A 945 20.11 26.01 -19.38
CA ASN A 945 21.14 27.05 -19.42
C ASN A 945 21.78 27.17 -20.81
N THR A 946 22.08 28.41 -21.16
CA THR A 946 22.80 28.77 -22.39
C THR A 946 23.89 29.80 -22.07
N VAL A 947 24.95 29.82 -22.88
CA VAL A 947 25.97 30.86 -22.85
C VAL A 947 25.97 31.53 -24.21
N CYS A 948 25.86 32.86 -24.21
CA CYS A 948 25.80 33.67 -25.42
C CYS A 948 27.06 34.52 -25.55
N GLU A 949 27.70 34.42 -26.70
CA GLU A 949 28.78 35.31 -27.13
C GLU A 949 28.25 36.13 -28.32
N GLU A 950 28.19 37.46 -28.13
CA GLU A 950 27.55 38.39 -29.07
C GLU A 950 26.08 38.00 -29.36
N SER A 951 25.78 37.57 -30.59
CA SER A 951 24.45 37.14 -31.05
C SER A 951 24.30 35.61 -31.16
N THR A 952 25.34 34.84 -30.82
CA THR A 952 25.34 33.38 -30.93
C THR A 952 25.33 32.73 -29.55
N CYS A 953 24.33 31.91 -29.28
CA CYS A 953 24.21 31.17 -28.03
C CYS A 953 24.53 29.69 -28.23
N SER A 954 25.04 29.06 -27.18
CA SER A 954 25.32 27.63 -27.11
C SER A 954 24.79 27.02 -25.81
N GLY A 955 24.48 25.72 -25.83
CA GLY A 955 23.96 25.01 -24.67
C GLY A 955 25.03 24.83 -23.58
N LEU A 956 24.64 25.08 -22.33
CA LEU A 956 25.45 24.82 -21.14
C LEU A 956 24.79 23.70 -20.32
N PRO A 957 25.02 22.42 -20.67
CA PRO A 957 24.38 21.31 -19.99
C PRO A 957 24.84 21.17 -18.54
N MET A 958 23.92 20.75 -17.67
CA MET A 958 24.19 20.53 -16.25
C MET A 958 25.29 19.46 -16.04
N PRO A 959 26.39 19.77 -15.34
CA PRO A 959 27.50 18.84 -15.15
C PRO A 959 27.09 17.48 -14.58
N LEU A 960 26.11 17.43 -13.67
CA LEU A 960 25.62 16.17 -13.09
C LEU A 960 25.10 15.19 -14.15
N GLY A 961 24.31 15.68 -15.11
CA GLY A 961 23.81 14.84 -16.20
C GLY A 961 24.92 14.47 -17.19
N VAL A 962 25.81 15.44 -17.48
CA VAL A 962 26.97 15.23 -18.37
C VAL A 962 27.87 14.12 -17.86
N ASP A 963 28.28 14.19 -16.60
CA ASP A 963 29.16 13.20 -15.97
C ASP A 963 28.46 11.87 -15.77
N TRP A 964 27.15 11.86 -15.52
CA TRP A 964 26.40 10.61 -15.46
C TRP A 964 26.44 9.86 -16.80
N VAL A 965 26.15 10.56 -17.90
CA VAL A 965 26.19 9.97 -19.25
C VAL A 965 27.61 9.53 -19.60
N ARG A 966 28.61 10.38 -19.38
CA ARG A 966 30.01 10.06 -19.65
C ARG A 966 30.49 8.85 -18.87
N ASN A 967 30.29 8.84 -17.56
CA ASN A 967 31.00 7.90 -16.69
C ASN A 967 30.21 6.61 -16.44
N PHE A 968 28.88 6.66 -16.36
CA PHE A 968 28.07 5.48 -16.04
C PHE A 968 27.35 4.88 -17.25
N VAL A 969 26.97 5.69 -18.25
CA VAL A 969 26.23 5.22 -19.43
C VAL A 969 27.20 4.83 -20.57
N VAL A 970 27.92 5.81 -21.12
CA VAL A 970 28.87 5.62 -22.24
C VAL A 970 30.20 5.03 -21.76
N LYS A 971 30.59 5.36 -20.51
CA LYS A 971 31.86 4.96 -19.87
C LYS A 971 33.09 5.52 -20.59
N ASP A 972 32.94 6.71 -21.16
CA ASP A 972 33.98 7.49 -21.82
C ASP A 972 33.92 8.93 -21.30
N PRO A 973 34.88 9.34 -20.44
CA PRO A 973 34.97 10.71 -19.93
C PRO A 973 35.11 11.78 -21.01
N SER A 974 35.54 11.41 -22.22
CA SER A 974 35.74 12.33 -23.35
C SER A 974 34.49 12.54 -24.21
N TYR A 975 33.41 11.79 -23.97
CA TYR A 975 32.18 11.86 -24.77
C TYR A 975 31.57 13.27 -24.75
N ASP A 976 31.27 13.81 -25.93
CA ASP A 976 30.64 15.14 -26.07
C ASP A 976 29.12 15.02 -26.04
N VAL A 977 28.53 15.17 -24.84
CA VAL A 977 27.10 15.07 -24.60
C VAL A 977 26.27 16.09 -25.40
N ARG A 978 26.88 17.20 -25.86
CA ARG A 978 26.18 18.20 -26.70
C ARG A 978 25.82 17.67 -28.09
N LYS A 979 26.42 16.55 -28.51
CA LYS A 979 26.13 15.89 -29.79
C LYS A 979 25.07 14.79 -29.67
N MET A 980 24.53 14.56 -28.46
CA MET A 980 23.54 13.54 -28.21
C MET A 980 22.23 13.87 -28.93
N THR A 981 21.75 12.95 -29.76
CA THR A 981 20.47 13.11 -30.45
C THR A 981 19.31 12.67 -29.58
N PRO A 982 18.05 13.05 -29.91
CA PRO A 982 16.87 12.49 -29.23
C PRO A 982 16.74 10.96 -29.29
N GLN A 983 17.44 10.30 -30.21
CA GLN A 983 17.46 8.84 -30.35
C GLN A 983 18.55 8.20 -29.47
N ASP A 984 19.65 8.93 -29.21
CA ASP A 984 20.72 8.49 -28.30
C ASP A 984 20.32 8.66 -26.82
N PHE A 985 19.54 9.70 -26.52
CA PHE A 985 18.87 9.92 -25.24
C PHE A 985 17.81 8.85 -24.99
#